data_AF-A0A955SY14-F1
#
_entry.id   AF-A0A955SY14-F1
#
_cell.length_a   1.000
_cell.length_b   1.000
_cell.length_c   1.000
_cell.angle_alpha   90.00
_cell.angle_beta   90.00
_cell.angle_gamma   90.00
#
_symmetry.space_group_name_H-M   'P 1'
#
loop_
_entity.id
_entity.type
_entity.pdbx_description
1 polymer ?
#
loop_
_entity_poly.entity_id
_entity_poly.type
_entity_poly.pdbx_seq_one_letter_code
_entity_poly.pdbx_strand_id
1 'polypeptide(L)'
;TAGTCRFEWSIRAANGIRILSGTRDVFFQPFVNERSAVAQALASLKETVLKVEEKFPASAKALLREVHSLELTKEPVEALQDRAITNPDLAKEALDRTKDLVRKAAHLRRLSDTVARTTASGDITDLIVFEGQVWESREVGMEMPEHAGSPLVLHRRVVLGEHEPISLRVLNITDAEQTVRASIENQAEGIDCVLHRAVAVPTSLGEVSWDPLPKLDETQTFSVPSLSSREAWVDIHVGDVRPGSHTIEIDFQAITGTGLVGGPSNPHSAATPKTKVRIELDVLPFTPAPSGSIRLCMWASLDKAAVEDLLAHGGNVFVVPHGSPIRDENNRIQEVDFTQLDALLEFLKGEDVILLLNGSPQNPYKIGTEEYESDLRSYLDLLIDHLADWGFDLNHFALYPHDEPGGIGWNAVNSLVEFGQVVKRINPKLMLYVDGGGEREMFEAMAPVIDIWTPSITMLREDTPEMRVIREDGGMLWSYDCVYAYARPVGANLKNISIIPQYRTAALFALRHDATGIGFWCYNIGESLWGRTLFEYPVVYEGQSGPVTSRRWEAIREGLEDFRILTALNQRLREGQLTEEVRDKIDHLLNVSLPKLVDPASDATVLGLGRFAIDQYLGAEKLKSFRIEMLDCVNALSTSGN
;
A
#
# COMPACT_ATOMS: atom_id res chain seq x y z
N THR A 1 7.21 20.30 37.09
CA THR A 1 7.91 20.38 38.40
C THR A 1 7.57 19.14 39.20
N ALA A 2 8.47 18.66 40.06
CA ALA A 2 8.13 17.56 40.96
C ALA A 2 7.14 18.06 42.02
N GLY A 3 6.10 17.28 42.31
CA GLY A 3 5.10 17.68 43.28
C GLY A 3 3.85 16.81 43.30
N THR A 4 3.07 16.96 44.35
CA THR A 4 1.77 16.31 44.50
C THR A 4 0.71 17.12 43.78
N CYS A 5 0.14 16.58 42.71
CA CYS A 5 -1.07 17.10 42.09
C CYS A 5 -2.29 16.48 42.76
N ARG A 6 -3.16 17.32 43.31
CA ARG A 6 -4.45 16.90 43.85
C ARG A 6 -5.51 17.01 42.76
N PHE A 7 -6.07 15.88 42.36
CA PHE A 7 -7.23 15.81 41.49
C PHE A 7 -8.48 15.83 42.35
N GLU A 8 -9.31 16.85 42.20
CA GLU A 8 -10.62 16.92 42.82
C GLU A 8 -11.68 16.67 41.76
N TRP A 9 -12.62 15.78 42.04
CA TRP A 9 -13.71 15.49 41.12
C TRP A 9 -15.04 15.52 41.86
N SER A 10 -16.10 15.90 41.15
CA SER A 10 -17.46 15.84 41.67
C SER A 10 -18.44 15.39 40.59
N ILE A 11 -19.33 14.48 40.94
CA ILE A 11 -20.47 14.09 40.11
C ILE A 11 -21.68 14.87 40.61
N ARG A 12 -22.39 15.52 39.69
CA ARG A 12 -23.60 16.31 39.96
C ARG A 12 -24.79 15.71 39.23
N ALA A 13 -25.95 15.72 39.86
CA ALA A 13 -27.23 15.40 39.24
C ALA A 13 -27.60 16.47 38.19
N ALA A 14 -28.52 16.15 37.29
CA ALA A 14 -28.99 17.08 36.25
C ALA A 14 -29.58 18.38 36.83
N ASN A 15 -30.09 18.34 38.06
CA ASN A 15 -30.58 19.52 38.79
C ASN A 15 -29.48 20.31 39.53
N GLY A 16 -28.20 20.00 39.29
CA GLY A 16 -27.04 20.68 39.86
C GLY A 16 -26.62 20.21 41.26
N ILE A 17 -27.40 19.33 41.90
CA ILE A 17 -27.08 18.79 43.24
C ILE A 17 -25.86 17.89 43.15
N ARG A 18 -24.85 18.14 44.00
CA ARG A 18 -23.65 17.29 44.09
C ARG A 18 -24.02 15.93 44.69
N ILE A 19 -23.86 14.87 43.90
CA ILE A 19 -24.13 13.48 44.30
C ILE A 19 -22.93 12.91 45.05
N LEU A 20 -21.73 13.10 44.51
CA LEU A 20 -20.50 12.53 45.04
C LEU A 20 -19.33 13.46 44.73
N SER A 21 -18.31 13.45 45.58
CA SER A 21 -17.03 14.08 45.31
C SER A 21 -15.90 13.27 45.91
N GLY A 22 -14.74 13.32 45.29
CA GLY A 22 -13.53 12.70 45.78
C GLY A 22 -12.30 13.53 45.48
N THR A 23 -11.23 13.22 46.20
CA THR A 23 -9.91 13.78 45.95
C THR A 23 -8.91 12.65 45.77
N ARG A 24 -7.94 12.83 44.87
CA ARG A 24 -6.82 11.90 44.68
C ARG A 24 -5.53 12.69 44.53
N ASP A 25 -4.60 12.42 45.43
CA ASP A 25 -3.26 12.98 45.35
C ASP A 25 -2.37 12.05 44.50
N VAL A 26 -1.72 12.60 43.48
CA VAL A 26 -0.76 11.90 42.62
C VAL A 26 0.55 12.66 42.66
N PHE A 27 1.62 12.02 43.13
CA PHE A 27 2.95 12.58 43.12
C PHE A 27 3.59 12.37 41.74
N PHE A 28 3.95 13.47 41.08
CA PHE A 28 4.68 13.46 39.83
C PHE A 28 6.13 13.81 40.08
N GLN A 29 7.04 12.94 39.65
CA GLN A 29 8.46 13.23 39.57
C GLN A 29 8.89 13.11 38.10
N PRO A 30 9.33 14.20 37.45
CA PRO A 30 9.73 14.15 36.05
C PRO A 30 10.79 13.07 35.80
N PHE A 31 10.65 12.36 34.67
CA PHE A 31 11.62 11.39 34.15
C PHE A 31 11.84 10.09 34.95
N VAL A 32 11.15 9.88 36.08
CA VAL A 32 11.38 8.67 36.92
C VAL A 32 10.99 7.38 36.21
N ASN A 33 9.87 7.37 35.49
CA ASN A 33 9.41 6.19 34.77
C ASN A 33 10.37 5.87 33.61
N GLU A 34 10.85 6.90 32.94
CA GLU A 34 11.81 6.83 31.84
C GLU A 34 13.16 6.27 32.33
N ARG A 35 13.68 6.78 33.45
CA ARG A 35 14.89 6.23 34.09
C ARG A 35 14.71 4.79 34.54
N SER A 36 13.55 4.45 35.11
CA SER A 36 13.23 3.08 35.51
C SER A 36 13.21 2.13 34.30
N ALA A 37 12.60 2.53 33.19
CA ALA A 37 12.56 1.75 31.97
C ALA A 37 13.98 1.47 31.41
N VAL A 38 14.85 2.49 31.41
CA VAL A 38 16.26 2.33 31.00
C VAL A 38 17.02 1.39 31.93
N ALA A 39 16.84 1.54 33.25
CA ALA A 39 17.48 0.66 34.23
C ALA A 39 17.03 -0.81 34.10
N GLN A 40 15.74 -1.04 33.86
CA GLN A 40 15.20 -2.39 33.60
C GLN A 40 15.79 -3.00 32.33
N ALA A 41 15.91 -2.22 31.25
CA ALA A 41 16.54 -2.69 30.02
C ALA A 41 18.01 -3.08 30.23
N LEU A 42 18.79 -2.25 30.94
CA LEU A 42 20.17 -2.55 31.29
C LEU A 42 20.31 -3.83 32.13
N ALA A 43 19.44 -4.02 33.11
CA ALA A 43 19.43 -5.23 33.93
C ALA A 43 19.15 -6.48 33.09
N SER A 44 18.11 -6.41 32.24
CA SER A 44 17.72 -7.49 31.33
C SER A 44 18.84 -7.90 30.38
N LEU A 45 19.52 -6.91 29.78
CA LEU A 45 20.66 -7.13 28.89
C LEU A 45 21.81 -7.84 29.61
N LYS A 46 22.23 -7.32 30.77
CA LYS A 46 23.33 -7.89 31.56
C LYS A 46 23.03 -9.33 31.99
N GLU A 47 21.80 -9.60 32.41
CA GLU A 47 21.36 -10.95 32.76
C GLU A 47 21.40 -11.89 31.55
N THR A 48 20.95 -11.41 30.38
CA THR A 48 20.94 -12.21 29.15
C THR A 48 22.35 -12.51 28.66
N VAL A 49 23.28 -11.55 28.71
CA VAL A 49 24.70 -11.76 28.38
C VAL A 49 25.26 -12.97 29.13
N LEU A 50 25.07 -13.01 30.46
CA LEU A 50 25.55 -14.11 31.31
C LEU A 50 24.90 -15.46 30.96
N LYS A 51 23.62 -15.46 30.58
CA LYS A 51 22.88 -16.68 30.23
C LYS A 51 23.34 -17.29 28.91
N VAL A 52 23.74 -16.45 27.94
CA VAL A 52 24.00 -16.90 26.56
C VAL A 52 25.47 -17.00 26.22
N GLU A 53 26.38 -16.44 27.03
CA GLU A 53 27.83 -16.38 26.76
C GLU A 53 28.46 -17.73 26.39
N GLU A 54 28.09 -18.81 27.09
CA GLU A 54 28.66 -20.13 26.84
C GLU A 54 28.23 -20.71 25.48
N LYS A 55 26.95 -20.58 25.12
CA LYS A 55 26.37 -21.20 23.92
C LYS A 55 26.40 -20.30 22.69
N PHE A 56 26.32 -18.98 22.88
CA PHE A 56 26.21 -17.95 21.85
C PHE A 56 27.14 -16.77 22.16
N PRO A 57 28.47 -16.97 22.12
CA PRO A 57 29.44 -15.96 22.52
C PRO A 57 29.39 -14.70 21.65
N ALA A 58 29.06 -14.82 20.36
CA ALA A 58 28.90 -13.66 19.48
C ALA A 58 27.69 -12.81 19.89
N SER A 59 26.57 -13.43 20.24
CA SER A 59 25.39 -12.73 20.75
C SER A 59 25.66 -12.07 22.10
N ALA A 60 26.34 -12.76 23.01
CA ALA A 60 26.73 -12.18 24.31
C ALA A 60 27.62 -10.95 24.11
N LYS A 61 28.62 -11.02 23.22
CA LYS A 61 29.50 -9.90 22.87
C LYS A 61 28.72 -8.74 22.25
N ALA A 62 27.77 -9.02 21.37
CA ALA A 62 26.91 -8.02 20.75
C ALA A 62 26.06 -7.28 21.81
N LEU A 63 25.40 -8.02 22.70
CA LEU A 63 24.57 -7.45 23.77
C LEU A 63 25.41 -6.65 24.77
N LEU A 64 26.63 -7.11 25.10
CA LEU A 64 27.53 -6.38 25.98
C LEU A 64 27.97 -5.03 25.39
N ARG A 65 28.18 -4.97 24.06
CA ARG A 65 28.42 -3.69 23.36
C ARG A 65 27.23 -2.73 23.53
N GLU A 66 26.00 -3.23 23.42
CA GLU A 66 24.80 -2.41 23.59
C GLU A 66 24.59 -1.96 25.05
N VAL A 67 24.95 -2.78 26.04
CA VAL A 67 24.99 -2.38 27.45
C VAL A 67 25.89 -1.14 27.61
N HIS A 68 27.12 -1.21 27.10
CA HIS A 68 28.06 -0.09 27.21
C HIS A 68 27.57 1.15 26.46
N SER A 69 27.03 0.98 25.25
CA SER A 69 26.46 2.08 24.45
C SER A 69 25.28 2.76 25.17
N LEU A 70 24.40 1.98 25.79
CA LEU A 70 23.24 2.50 26.51
C LEU A 70 23.67 3.23 27.79
N GLU A 71 24.65 2.73 28.53
CA GLU A 71 25.22 3.40 29.71
C GLU A 71 25.86 4.76 29.34
N LEU A 72 26.68 4.79 28.28
CA LEU A 72 27.29 6.04 27.78
C LEU A 72 26.25 7.07 27.34
N THR A 73 25.12 6.63 26.79
CA THR A 73 24.04 7.54 26.35
C THR A 73 23.19 8.01 27.54
N LYS A 74 22.98 7.15 28.53
CA LYS A 74 22.13 7.41 29.70
C LYS A 74 22.64 8.60 30.52
N GLU A 75 23.92 8.62 30.88
CA GLU A 75 24.49 9.63 31.78
C GLU A 75 24.25 11.09 31.34
N PRO A 76 24.57 11.51 30.10
CA PRO A 76 24.35 12.89 29.67
C PRO A 76 22.86 13.25 29.58
N VAL A 77 21.99 12.28 29.27
CA VAL A 77 20.54 12.51 29.22
C VAL A 77 19.97 12.69 30.62
N GLU A 78 20.38 11.89 31.60
CA GLU A 78 19.96 12.07 33.00
C GLU A 78 20.43 13.41 33.57
N ALA A 79 21.67 13.82 33.26
CA ALA A 79 22.16 15.14 33.64
C ALA A 79 21.36 16.29 32.98
N LEU A 80 20.95 16.12 31.70
CA LEU A 80 20.10 17.10 31.01
C LEU A 80 18.69 17.15 31.62
N GLN A 81 18.10 16.00 31.96
CA GLN A 81 16.82 15.90 32.65
C GLN A 81 16.84 16.65 33.99
N ASP A 82 17.88 16.44 34.81
CA ASP A 82 18.01 17.12 36.11
C ASP A 82 18.08 18.65 35.94
N ARG A 83 18.81 19.12 34.91
CA ARG A 83 18.88 20.55 34.58
C ARG A 83 17.55 21.10 34.05
N ALA A 84 16.81 20.32 33.26
CA ALA A 84 15.51 20.71 32.71
C ALA A 84 14.42 20.86 33.78
N ILE A 85 14.55 20.21 34.95
CA ILE A 85 13.62 20.39 36.07
C ILE A 85 13.64 21.83 36.59
N THR A 86 14.80 22.47 36.58
CA THR A 86 15.01 23.84 37.10
C THR A 86 15.17 24.89 36.01
N ASN A 87 15.41 24.47 34.75
CA ASN A 87 15.53 25.34 33.59
C ASN A 87 14.54 24.94 32.48
N PRO A 88 13.41 25.67 32.32
CA PRO A 88 12.41 25.40 31.29
C PRO A 88 12.93 25.45 29.85
N ASP A 89 13.98 26.22 29.56
CA ASP A 89 14.53 26.34 28.20
C ASP A 89 15.13 25.02 27.69
N LEU A 90 15.54 24.15 28.62
CA LEU A 90 16.08 22.83 28.32
C LEU A 90 15.02 21.74 28.22
N ALA A 91 13.75 22.04 28.54
CA ALA A 91 12.70 21.04 28.66
C ALA A 91 12.45 20.29 27.34
N LYS A 92 12.43 21.01 26.21
CA LYS A 92 12.20 20.41 24.89
C LYS A 92 13.33 19.44 24.52
N GLU A 93 14.58 19.89 24.63
CA GLU A 93 15.74 19.04 24.33
C GLU A 93 15.80 17.81 25.26
N ALA A 94 15.51 18.00 26.55
CA ALA A 94 15.45 16.91 27.52
C ALA A 94 14.37 15.89 27.15
N LEU A 95 13.18 16.33 26.76
CA LEU A 95 12.09 15.45 26.32
C LEU A 95 12.47 14.67 25.07
N ASP A 96 13.02 15.35 24.06
CA ASP A 96 13.41 14.74 22.79
C ASP A 96 14.50 13.68 23.00
N ARG A 97 15.58 14.00 23.72
CA ARG A 97 16.65 13.03 24.03
C ARG A 97 16.18 11.90 24.94
N THR A 98 15.27 12.17 25.88
CA THR A 98 14.70 11.14 26.75
C THR A 98 13.85 10.16 25.95
N LYS A 99 13.04 10.68 25.02
CA LYS A 99 12.22 9.86 24.12
C LYS A 99 13.10 8.90 23.32
N ASP A 100 14.20 9.39 22.75
CA ASP A 100 15.14 8.56 21.99
C ASP A 100 15.83 7.51 22.87
N LEU A 101 16.27 7.88 24.06
CA LEU A 101 16.89 6.96 25.03
C LEU A 101 15.93 5.85 25.45
N VAL A 102 14.68 6.20 25.80
CA VAL A 102 13.65 5.24 26.21
C VAL A 102 13.27 4.32 25.06
N ARG A 103 13.15 4.85 23.83
CA ARG A 103 12.88 4.05 22.63
C ARG A 103 14.00 3.04 22.38
N LYS A 104 15.27 3.46 22.47
CA LYS A 104 16.43 2.57 22.37
C LYS A 104 16.41 1.49 23.46
N ALA A 105 16.17 1.89 24.71
CA ALA A 105 16.10 0.96 25.84
C ALA A 105 14.97 -0.08 25.68
N ALA A 106 13.79 0.34 25.23
CA ALA A 106 12.65 -0.55 24.99
C ALA A 106 12.96 -1.55 23.87
N HIS A 107 13.59 -1.11 22.77
CA HIS A 107 14.02 -2.00 21.69
C HIS A 107 15.07 -3.01 22.18
N LEU A 108 16.12 -2.55 22.86
CA LEU A 108 17.18 -3.43 23.38
C LEU A 108 16.65 -4.45 24.39
N ARG A 109 15.64 -4.09 25.18
CA ARG A 109 14.96 -5.04 26.07
C ARG A 109 14.25 -6.14 25.27
N ARG A 110 13.47 -5.79 24.25
CA ARG A 110 12.80 -6.79 23.38
C ARG A 110 13.80 -7.70 22.67
N LEU A 111 14.91 -7.14 22.19
CA LEU A 111 16.00 -7.89 21.60
C LEU A 111 16.62 -8.87 22.61
N SER A 112 16.91 -8.39 23.83
CA SER A 112 17.42 -9.21 24.93
C SER A 112 16.49 -10.39 25.23
N ASP A 113 15.19 -10.13 25.33
CA ASP A 113 14.18 -11.16 25.60
C ASP A 113 14.12 -12.18 24.44
N THR A 114 14.23 -11.71 23.20
CA THR A 114 14.25 -12.56 21.99
C THR A 114 15.46 -13.49 21.98
N VAL A 115 16.66 -12.96 22.25
CA VAL A 115 17.89 -13.75 22.35
C VAL A 115 17.77 -14.76 23.49
N ALA A 116 17.31 -14.35 24.67
CA ALA A 116 17.13 -15.25 25.82
C ALA A 116 16.15 -16.41 25.52
N ARG A 117 15.03 -16.15 24.82
CA ARG A 117 14.07 -17.20 24.45
C ARG A 117 14.64 -18.18 23.42
N THR A 118 15.30 -17.68 22.38
CA THR A 118 15.86 -18.50 21.30
C THR A 118 16.97 -19.42 21.82
N THR A 119 17.82 -18.92 22.71
CA THR A 119 18.86 -19.74 23.33
C THR A 119 18.29 -20.84 24.26
N ALA A 120 17.09 -20.63 24.82
CA ALA A 120 16.42 -21.62 25.65
C ALA A 120 15.74 -22.74 24.85
N SER A 121 15.29 -22.48 23.60
CA SER A 121 14.68 -23.52 22.75
C SER A 121 15.69 -24.56 22.24
N GLY A 122 16.98 -24.22 22.27
CA GLY A 122 18.06 -25.09 21.77
C GLY A 122 18.29 -24.97 20.27
N ASP A 123 17.62 -24.04 19.59
CA ASP A 123 17.85 -23.72 18.20
C ASP A 123 19.18 -22.97 18.05
N ILE A 124 20.19 -23.67 17.52
CA ILE A 124 21.53 -23.10 17.31
C ILE A 124 21.54 -22.37 15.97
N THR A 125 21.11 -21.11 15.95
CA THR A 125 21.25 -20.29 14.74
C THR A 125 21.47 -18.81 15.05
N ASP A 126 22.37 -18.19 14.28
CA ASP A 126 22.69 -16.77 14.30
C ASP A 126 21.56 -15.88 13.74
N LEU A 127 20.59 -16.52 13.08
CA LEU A 127 19.47 -15.89 12.42
C LEU A 127 18.16 -16.32 13.08
N ILE A 128 17.26 -15.38 13.25
CA ILE A 128 15.87 -15.63 13.63
C ILE A 128 15.00 -15.10 12.51
N VAL A 129 14.08 -15.92 12.02
CA VAL A 129 13.09 -15.48 11.02
C VAL A 129 11.71 -15.47 11.64
N PHE A 130 10.95 -14.43 11.34
CA PHE A 130 9.60 -14.23 11.83
C PHE A 130 8.76 -13.44 10.82
N GLU A 131 7.44 -13.56 10.93
CA GLU A 131 6.51 -12.77 10.13
C GLU A 131 6.45 -11.32 10.62
N GLY A 132 6.70 -10.37 9.72
CA GLY A 132 6.62 -8.93 9.98
C GLY A 132 5.27 -8.33 9.63
N GLN A 133 5.11 -7.04 9.92
CA GLN A 133 3.95 -6.28 9.44
C GLN A 133 4.12 -5.95 7.95
N VAL A 134 3.26 -6.52 7.10
CA VAL A 134 3.33 -6.39 5.63
C VAL A 134 3.17 -4.93 5.19
N TRP A 135 2.13 -4.24 5.68
CA TRP A 135 1.78 -2.90 5.23
C TRP A 135 2.41 -1.77 6.06
N GLU A 136 3.56 -2.03 6.69
CA GLU A 136 4.31 -1.05 7.46
C GLU A 136 5.67 -0.75 6.81
N SER A 137 5.91 0.52 6.51
CA SER A 137 7.17 1.01 5.93
C SER A 137 8.08 1.68 6.97
N ARG A 138 7.58 1.94 8.18
CA ARG A 138 8.35 2.53 9.30
C ARG A 138 9.00 1.43 10.13
N GLU A 139 10.18 1.73 10.65
CA GLU A 139 10.84 0.90 11.69
C GLU A 139 11.05 -0.59 11.36
N VAL A 140 10.95 -0.99 10.08
CA VAL A 140 11.13 -2.39 9.63
C VAL A 140 12.42 -3.02 10.17
N GLY A 141 13.53 -2.26 10.17
CA GLY A 141 14.81 -2.74 10.69
C GLY A 141 14.89 -2.91 12.22
N MET A 142 13.85 -2.46 12.95
CA MET A 142 13.73 -2.47 14.41
C MET A 142 12.64 -3.41 14.92
N GLU A 143 11.88 -4.04 14.02
CA GLU A 143 10.88 -5.05 14.37
C GLU A 143 11.54 -6.26 15.05
N MET A 144 10.82 -6.83 16.01
CA MET A 144 11.26 -7.95 16.83
C MET A 144 10.14 -8.99 16.91
N PRO A 145 10.47 -10.29 16.92
CA PRO A 145 9.48 -11.35 16.99
C PRO A 145 8.77 -11.34 18.35
N GLU A 146 7.45 -11.48 18.33
CA GLU A 146 6.73 -11.93 19.52
C GLU A 146 7.09 -13.39 19.82
N HIS A 147 7.21 -14.22 18.78
CA HIS A 147 7.50 -15.65 18.85
C HIS A 147 8.65 -15.98 17.87
N ALA A 148 9.61 -16.79 18.30
CA ALA A 148 10.73 -17.24 17.47
C ALA A 148 10.64 -18.77 17.32
N GLY A 149 10.82 -19.27 16.09
CA GLY A 149 10.82 -20.69 15.79
C GLY A 149 11.54 -20.98 14.47
N SER A 150 12.12 -22.17 14.37
CA SER A 150 12.71 -22.70 13.13
C SER A 150 12.32 -24.18 12.98
N PRO A 151 11.56 -24.57 11.94
CA PRO A 151 11.03 -23.71 10.90
C PRO A 151 9.94 -22.75 11.43
N LEU A 152 9.88 -21.55 10.87
CA LEU A 152 8.68 -20.71 10.95
C LEU A 152 7.61 -21.33 10.05
N VAL A 153 6.43 -21.63 10.58
CA VAL A 153 5.31 -22.15 9.79
C VAL A 153 4.24 -21.07 9.66
N LEU A 154 3.89 -20.73 8.43
CA LEU A 154 2.84 -19.76 8.09
C LEU A 154 1.74 -20.48 7.34
N HIS A 155 0.48 -20.15 7.67
CA HIS A 155 -0.68 -20.65 6.92
C HIS A 155 -1.30 -19.48 6.14
N ARG A 156 -1.60 -19.72 4.87
CA ARG A 156 -2.24 -18.77 3.96
C ARG A 156 -3.37 -19.44 3.21
N ARG A 157 -4.42 -18.67 2.93
CA ARG A 157 -5.53 -19.08 2.08
C ARG A 157 -5.69 -18.03 1.00
N VAL A 158 -5.86 -18.47 -0.23
CA VAL A 158 -5.84 -17.65 -1.45
C VAL A 158 -6.82 -18.21 -2.47
N VAL A 159 -7.14 -17.45 -3.50
CA VAL A 159 -7.83 -17.92 -4.70
C VAL A 159 -6.92 -17.86 -5.93
N LEU A 160 -7.36 -18.49 -7.02
CA LEU A 160 -6.57 -18.51 -8.26
C LEU A 160 -6.45 -17.10 -8.87
N GLY A 161 -5.25 -16.79 -9.36
CA GLY A 161 -4.89 -15.54 -10.01
C GLY A 161 -4.54 -14.38 -9.08
N GLU A 162 -4.60 -14.56 -7.75
CA GLU A 162 -4.11 -13.58 -6.79
C GLU A 162 -2.57 -13.64 -6.65
N HIS A 163 -1.98 -12.60 -6.08
CA HIS A 163 -0.73 -12.81 -5.35
C HIS A 163 -0.90 -12.61 -3.85
N GLU A 164 -0.10 -13.34 -3.09
CA GLU A 164 -0.06 -13.29 -1.64
C GLU A 164 1.33 -12.85 -1.16
N PRO A 165 1.51 -11.57 -0.80
CA PRO A 165 2.76 -11.09 -0.25
C PRO A 165 2.93 -11.49 1.21
N ILE A 166 4.17 -11.83 1.57
CA ILE A 166 4.56 -12.17 2.92
C ILE A 166 5.81 -11.37 3.30
N SER A 167 5.72 -10.69 4.44
CA SER A 167 6.85 -9.98 5.04
C SER A 167 7.61 -10.92 5.97
N LEU A 168 8.80 -11.36 5.57
CA LEU A 168 9.69 -12.15 6.41
C LEU A 168 10.82 -11.26 6.95
N ARG A 169 10.91 -11.15 8.26
CA ARG A 169 11.99 -10.44 8.94
C ARG A 169 13.10 -11.43 9.27
N VAL A 170 14.32 -11.12 8.85
CA VAL A 170 15.54 -11.85 9.19
C VAL A 170 16.33 -11.02 10.20
N LEU A 171 16.33 -11.47 11.46
CA LEU A 171 17.05 -10.85 12.56
C LEU A 171 18.41 -11.53 12.74
N ASN A 172 19.47 -10.73 12.71
CA ASN A 172 20.83 -11.16 13.04
C ASN A 172 21.12 -10.88 14.52
N ILE A 173 21.35 -11.93 15.30
CA ILE A 173 21.62 -11.83 16.75
C ILE A 173 23.12 -11.79 17.10
N THR A 174 24.00 -11.63 16.11
CA THR A 174 25.47 -11.65 16.30
C THR A 174 26.07 -10.24 16.38
N ASP A 175 27.37 -10.14 16.66
CA ASP A 175 28.08 -8.86 16.84
C ASP A 175 28.59 -8.23 15.54
N ALA A 176 28.45 -8.92 14.41
CA ALA A 176 28.89 -8.49 13.09
C ALA A 176 27.73 -8.47 12.09
N GLU A 177 27.87 -7.72 11.01
CA GLU A 177 26.97 -7.83 9.87
C GLU A 177 27.06 -9.22 9.24
N GLN A 178 25.91 -9.76 8.82
CA GLN A 178 25.80 -11.05 8.18
C GLN A 178 25.34 -10.88 6.73
N THR A 179 26.03 -11.48 5.77
CA THR A 179 25.48 -11.72 4.44
C THR A 179 24.62 -12.98 4.49
N VAL A 180 23.34 -12.81 4.18
CA VAL A 180 22.35 -13.89 4.17
C VAL A 180 21.97 -14.20 2.74
N ARG A 181 22.00 -15.48 2.38
CA ARG A 181 21.43 -15.99 1.13
C ARG A 181 20.02 -16.52 1.41
N ALA A 182 19.06 -16.11 0.60
CA ALA A 182 17.71 -16.67 0.62
C ALA A 182 17.53 -17.60 -0.59
N SER A 183 16.85 -18.74 -0.42
CA SER A 183 16.56 -19.66 -1.51
C SER A 183 15.19 -20.29 -1.35
N ILE A 184 14.46 -20.42 -2.45
CA ILE A 184 13.22 -21.20 -2.51
C ILE A 184 13.62 -22.64 -2.84
N GLU A 185 13.37 -23.56 -1.92
CA GLU A 185 13.78 -24.97 -2.06
C GLU A 185 12.68 -25.85 -2.63
N ASN A 186 11.43 -25.46 -2.41
CA ASN A 186 10.25 -26.20 -2.87
C ASN A 186 9.11 -25.23 -3.17
N GLN A 187 8.46 -25.43 -4.31
CA GLN A 187 7.19 -24.80 -4.69
C GLN A 187 6.46 -25.70 -5.69
N ALA A 188 5.13 -25.61 -5.77
CA ALA A 188 4.36 -26.36 -6.76
C ALA A 188 4.43 -25.72 -8.15
N GLU A 189 4.29 -26.52 -9.20
CA GLU A 189 4.07 -26.00 -10.56
C GLU A 189 2.80 -25.16 -10.61
N GLY A 190 2.85 -24.00 -11.28
CA GLY A 190 1.76 -23.02 -11.31
C GLY A 190 1.78 -22.00 -10.16
N ILE A 191 2.67 -22.17 -9.17
CA ILE A 191 2.96 -21.15 -8.16
C ILE A 191 4.32 -20.53 -8.47
N ASP A 192 4.36 -19.22 -8.66
CA ASP A 192 5.60 -18.46 -8.80
C ASP A 192 5.89 -17.68 -7.53
N CYS A 193 7.13 -17.74 -7.06
CA CYS A 193 7.55 -17.13 -5.81
C CYS A 193 8.77 -16.26 -6.09
N VAL A 194 8.64 -14.96 -5.84
CA VAL A 194 9.72 -13.99 -6.07
C VAL A 194 10.16 -13.40 -4.73
N LEU A 195 11.47 -13.41 -4.50
CA LEU A 195 12.07 -12.81 -3.31
C LEU A 195 12.56 -11.39 -3.62
N HIS A 196 12.17 -10.46 -2.77
CA HIS A 196 12.56 -9.07 -2.78
C HIS A 196 13.24 -8.71 -1.47
N ARG A 197 14.02 -7.63 -1.46
CA ARG A 197 14.52 -7.01 -0.22
C ARG A 197 13.91 -5.63 -0.05
N ALA A 198 13.51 -5.28 1.17
CA ALA A 198 13.15 -3.89 1.43
C ALA A 198 14.41 -3.02 1.56
N VAL A 199 14.38 -1.84 0.93
CA VAL A 199 15.48 -0.87 1.00
C VAL A 199 15.03 0.38 1.74
N ALA A 200 15.85 0.83 2.69
CA ALA A 200 15.62 2.08 3.41
C ALA A 200 15.96 3.29 2.50
N VAL A 201 15.00 4.18 2.32
CA VAL A 201 15.13 5.43 1.57
C VAL A 201 14.69 6.63 2.42
N PRO A 202 15.22 7.84 2.17
CA PRO A 202 14.77 9.01 2.89
C PRO A 202 13.40 9.48 2.39
N THR A 203 12.61 10.03 3.31
CA THR A 203 11.38 10.77 2.97
C THR A 203 11.65 12.26 2.79
N SER A 204 10.71 12.99 2.22
CA SER A 204 10.76 14.45 2.05
C SER A 204 10.92 15.22 3.38
N LEU A 205 10.44 14.64 4.48
CA LEU A 205 10.61 15.17 5.85
C LEU A 205 11.88 14.69 6.55
N GLY A 206 12.71 13.91 5.85
CA GLY A 206 13.98 13.41 6.35
C GLY A 206 13.89 12.21 7.28
N GLU A 207 12.73 11.56 7.33
CA GLU A 207 12.54 10.26 7.98
C GLU A 207 13.07 9.14 7.08
N VAL A 208 13.08 7.91 7.59
CA VAL A 208 13.40 6.71 6.81
C VAL A 208 12.10 5.97 6.50
N SER A 209 11.94 5.59 5.24
CA SER A 209 10.90 4.68 4.77
C SER A 209 11.54 3.43 4.18
N TRP A 210 10.99 2.28 4.51
CA TRP A 210 11.22 1.02 3.84
C TRP A 210 10.03 0.81 2.92
N ASP A 211 10.05 1.42 1.75
CA ASP A 211 8.99 1.32 0.76
C ASP A 211 9.42 0.52 -0.49
N PRO A 212 10.60 0.78 -1.11
CA PRO A 212 10.99 0.06 -2.31
C PRO A 212 11.35 -1.40 -2.03
N LEU A 213 10.95 -2.26 -2.97
CA LEU A 213 11.09 -3.71 -2.93
C LEU A 213 11.80 -4.22 -4.19
N PRO A 214 13.10 -3.92 -4.41
CA PRO A 214 13.83 -4.55 -5.50
C PRO A 214 13.89 -6.08 -5.32
N LYS A 215 13.72 -6.81 -6.44
CA LYS A 215 13.98 -8.24 -6.50
C LYS A 215 15.40 -8.53 -6.03
N LEU A 216 15.60 -9.65 -5.32
CA LEU A 216 16.94 -10.13 -5.04
C LEU A 216 17.67 -10.43 -6.35
N ASP A 217 18.94 -10.05 -6.42
CA ASP A 217 19.78 -10.30 -7.59
C ASP A 217 20.13 -11.79 -7.76
N GLU A 218 20.91 -12.12 -8.78
CA GLU A 218 21.32 -13.51 -9.09
C GLU A 218 22.04 -14.21 -7.92
N THR A 219 22.65 -13.46 -6.99
CA THR A 219 23.28 -14.04 -5.80
C THR A 219 22.25 -14.50 -4.77
N GLN A 220 21.04 -13.94 -4.83
CA GLN A 220 19.98 -14.09 -3.84
C GLN A 220 20.43 -13.70 -2.43
N THR A 221 21.29 -12.68 -2.31
CA THR A 221 21.86 -12.25 -1.02
C THR A 221 21.45 -10.84 -0.60
N PHE A 222 21.49 -10.61 0.71
CA PHE A 222 21.41 -9.28 1.32
C PHE A 222 22.15 -9.23 2.65
N SER A 223 22.57 -8.02 3.04
CA SER A 223 23.26 -7.77 4.32
C SER A 223 22.28 -7.50 5.44
N VAL A 224 22.45 -8.18 6.58
CA VAL A 224 21.69 -8.02 7.82
C VAL A 224 22.64 -7.52 8.92
N PRO A 225 22.55 -6.25 9.35
CA PRO A 225 23.44 -5.73 10.38
C PRO A 225 23.28 -6.41 11.73
N SER A 226 24.33 -6.32 12.54
CA SER A 226 24.35 -6.80 13.92
C SER A 226 23.15 -6.26 14.71
N LEU A 227 22.43 -7.16 15.38
CA LEU A 227 21.30 -6.86 16.26
C LEU A 227 20.14 -6.09 15.59
N SER A 228 19.99 -6.25 14.28
CA SER A 228 18.94 -5.60 13.49
C SER A 228 18.27 -6.60 12.57
N SER A 229 17.05 -6.26 12.15
CA SER A 229 16.26 -7.04 11.20
C SER A 229 16.41 -6.46 9.79
N ARG A 230 16.30 -7.32 8.78
CA ARG A 230 16.04 -6.93 7.39
C ARG A 230 14.88 -7.71 6.85
N GLU A 231 14.19 -7.14 5.88
CA GLU A 231 13.08 -7.82 5.25
C GLU A 231 13.50 -8.56 3.99
N ALA A 232 13.08 -9.81 3.92
CA ALA A 232 12.80 -10.49 2.69
C ALA A 232 11.28 -10.42 2.45
N TRP A 233 10.87 -9.69 1.42
CA TRP A 233 9.48 -9.64 0.97
C TRP A 233 9.30 -10.76 -0.04
N VAL A 234 8.32 -11.62 0.20
CA VAL A 234 7.99 -12.75 -0.66
C VAL A 234 6.72 -12.41 -1.40
N ASP A 235 6.75 -12.37 -2.72
CA ASP A 235 5.54 -12.26 -3.55
C ASP A 235 5.22 -13.66 -4.11
N ILE A 236 4.03 -14.17 -3.82
CA ILE A 236 3.59 -15.51 -4.23
C ILE A 236 2.45 -15.34 -5.23
N HIS A 237 2.73 -15.48 -6.53
CA HIS A 237 1.73 -15.49 -7.57
C HIS A 237 1.10 -16.88 -7.70
N VAL A 238 -0.23 -16.95 -7.55
CA VAL A 238 -1.00 -18.20 -7.62
C VAL A 238 -1.59 -18.30 -9.03
N GLY A 239 -0.82 -18.83 -9.97
CA GLY A 239 -1.22 -18.98 -11.36
C GLY A 239 -2.11 -20.20 -11.61
N ASP A 240 -1.85 -20.93 -12.69
CA ASP A 240 -2.59 -22.13 -13.07
C ASP A 240 -2.17 -23.35 -12.23
N VAL A 241 -2.55 -23.34 -10.96
CA VAL A 241 -2.34 -24.44 -10.01
C VAL A 241 -3.67 -25.10 -9.66
N ARG A 242 -3.64 -26.39 -9.34
CA ARG A 242 -4.86 -27.08 -8.87
C ARG A 242 -5.27 -26.54 -7.49
N PRO A 243 -6.57 -26.28 -7.25
CA PRO A 243 -7.07 -25.99 -5.91
C PRO A 243 -6.70 -27.09 -4.89
N GLY A 244 -6.47 -26.69 -3.65
CA GLY A 244 -6.04 -27.55 -2.54
C GLY A 244 -4.81 -27.03 -1.82
N SER A 245 -4.22 -27.89 -0.97
CA SER A 245 -3.08 -27.54 -0.14
C SER A 245 -1.75 -27.70 -0.87
N HIS A 246 -0.92 -26.66 -0.81
CA HIS A 246 0.42 -26.60 -1.34
C HIS A 246 1.41 -26.16 -0.26
N THR A 247 2.70 -26.37 -0.51
CA THR A 247 3.75 -25.98 0.43
C THR A 247 4.88 -25.29 -0.30
N ILE A 248 5.31 -24.15 0.23
CA ILE A 248 6.52 -23.44 -0.20
C ILE A 248 7.54 -23.51 0.94
N GLU A 249 8.78 -23.87 0.63
CA GLU A 249 9.88 -23.86 1.60
C GLU A 249 10.95 -22.85 1.19
N ILE A 250 11.27 -21.94 2.11
CA ILE A 250 12.29 -20.89 1.93
C ILE A 250 13.37 -21.06 2.99
N ASP A 251 14.62 -21.04 2.55
CA ASP A 251 15.79 -21.22 3.38
C ASP A 251 16.61 -19.93 3.45
N PHE A 252 16.97 -19.51 4.67
CA PHE A 252 17.84 -18.35 4.93
C PHE A 252 19.15 -18.83 5.54
N GLN A 253 20.26 -18.60 4.84
CA GLN A 253 21.58 -19.11 5.19
C GLN A 253 22.58 -17.96 5.40
N ALA A 254 23.20 -17.87 6.58
CA ALA A 254 24.24 -16.89 6.87
C ALA A 254 25.60 -17.35 6.30
N ILE A 255 25.99 -16.86 5.12
CA ILE A 255 27.25 -17.29 4.48
C ILE A 255 28.50 -16.66 5.10
N THR A 256 28.34 -15.61 5.91
CA THR A 256 29.40 -15.00 6.75
C THR A 256 29.19 -15.30 8.24
N GLY A 257 28.36 -16.30 8.56
CA GLY A 257 27.94 -16.66 9.91
C GLY A 257 29.09 -16.89 10.89
N THR A 258 28.78 -16.82 12.18
CA THR A 258 29.71 -17.22 13.23
C THR A 258 30.10 -18.68 13.02
N GLY A 259 31.39 -18.99 13.21
CA GLY A 259 31.93 -20.31 12.88
C GLY A 259 32.39 -20.50 11.44
N LEU A 260 32.06 -19.60 10.49
CA LEU A 260 32.62 -19.63 9.12
C LEU A 260 33.76 -18.63 8.96
N VAL A 261 33.53 -17.38 9.36
CA VAL A 261 34.54 -16.30 9.34
C VAL A 261 35.17 -16.20 10.74
N GLY A 262 36.06 -17.14 11.07
CA GLY A 262 36.70 -17.26 12.40
C GLY A 262 36.40 -18.57 13.14
N GLY A 263 35.94 -19.60 12.43
CA GLY A 263 35.58 -20.91 12.95
C GLY A 263 36.71 -21.76 13.52
N PRO A 264 36.38 -22.97 14.02
CA PRO A 264 37.36 -23.89 14.58
C PRO A 264 38.47 -24.19 13.57
N SER A 265 39.62 -24.64 14.06
CA SER A 265 40.81 -24.96 13.26
C SER A 265 40.58 -25.97 12.12
N ASN A 266 39.42 -26.63 12.07
CA ASN A 266 38.94 -27.38 10.92
C ASN A 266 37.74 -26.66 10.23
N PRO A 267 37.99 -25.93 9.13
CA PRO A 267 36.97 -25.19 8.38
C PRO A 267 35.84 -26.06 7.82
N HIS A 268 36.06 -27.36 7.64
CA HIS A 268 35.09 -28.28 7.03
C HIS A 268 34.00 -28.79 8.00
N SER A 269 34.14 -28.54 9.30
CA SER A 269 33.16 -28.97 10.32
C SER A 269 32.20 -27.87 10.79
N ALA A 270 32.33 -26.65 10.28
CA ALA A 270 31.45 -25.55 10.65
C ALA A 270 30.11 -25.66 9.90
N ALA A 271 29.02 -25.93 10.63
CA ALA A 271 27.69 -25.84 10.08
C ALA A 271 27.34 -24.38 9.78
N THR A 272 26.85 -24.09 8.57
CA THR A 272 26.38 -22.75 8.25
C THR A 272 25.09 -22.45 9.01
N PRO A 273 25.01 -21.34 9.77
CA PRO A 273 23.77 -20.96 10.43
C PRO A 273 22.65 -20.81 9.39
N LYS A 274 21.56 -21.52 9.62
CA LYS A 274 20.44 -21.63 8.69
C LYS A 274 19.12 -21.67 9.45
N THR A 275 18.14 -20.96 8.92
CA THR A 275 16.75 -21.02 9.41
C THR A 275 15.81 -21.18 8.23
N LYS A 276 14.63 -21.76 8.49
CA LYS A 276 13.69 -22.21 7.48
C LYS A 276 12.33 -21.56 7.68
N VAL A 277 11.63 -21.33 6.57
CA VAL A 277 10.22 -20.94 6.56
C VAL A 277 9.46 -21.94 5.72
N ARG A 278 8.34 -22.43 6.27
CA ARG A 278 7.35 -23.23 5.55
C ARG A 278 6.06 -22.45 5.45
N ILE A 279 5.62 -22.19 4.23
CA ILE A 279 4.33 -21.57 3.96
C ILE A 279 3.40 -22.67 3.47
N GLU A 280 2.35 -22.93 4.24
CA GLU A 280 1.25 -23.81 3.88
C GLU A 280 0.17 -22.96 3.20
N LEU A 281 -0.07 -23.22 1.92
CA LEU A 281 -0.95 -22.44 1.07
C LEU A 281 -2.19 -23.25 0.70
N ASP A 282 -3.37 -22.80 1.10
CA ASP A 282 -4.67 -23.38 0.77
C ASP A 282 -5.33 -22.60 -0.38
N VAL A 283 -5.28 -23.16 -1.59
CA VAL A 283 -5.83 -22.55 -2.81
C VAL A 283 -7.28 -22.96 -2.98
N LEU A 284 -8.21 -22.01 -2.85
CA LEU A 284 -9.63 -22.27 -2.98
C LEU A 284 -10.06 -22.37 -4.45
N PRO A 285 -11.03 -23.24 -4.79
CA PRO A 285 -11.55 -23.38 -6.15
C PRO A 285 -12.54 -22.25 -6.49
N PHE A 286 -12.02 -21.02 -6.59
CA PHE A 286 -12.81 -19.82 -6.84
C PHE A 286 -12.16 -18.95 -7.91
N THR A 287 -13.00 -18.38 -8.77
CA THR A 287 -12.57 -17.47 -9.83
C THR A 287 -13.06 -16.06 -9.48
N PRO A 288 -12.13 -15.11 -9.21
CA PRO A 288 -12.47 -13.69 -9.07
C PRO A 288 -13.18 -13.15 -10.31
N ALA A 289 -13.82 -11.99 -10.19
CA ALA A 289 -14.32 -11.25 -11.35
C ALA A 289 -13.17 -10.93 -12.34
N PRO A 290 -13.45 -10.70 -13.64
CA PRO A 290 -12.43 -10.29 -14.61
C PRO A 290 -11.72 -8.99 -14.19
N SER A 291 -10.50 -8.75 -14.70
CA SER A 291 -9.74 -7.53 -14.41
C SER A 291 -10.54 -6.26 -14.75
N GLY A 292 -11.26 -6.24 -15.89
CA GLY A 292 -12.13 -5.12 -16.29
C GLY A 292 -13.35 -4.84 -15.40
N SER A 293 -13.58 -5.62 -14.34
CA SER A 293 -14.62 -5.31 -13.34
C SER A 293 -14.27 -4.11 -12.47
N ILE A 294 -12.99 -3.75 -12.39
CA ILE A 294 -12.50 -2.51 -11.80
C ILE A 294 -11.49 -1.85 -12.74
N ARG A 295 -11.59 -0.53 -12.87
CA ARG A 295 -10.67 0.27 -13.68
C ARG A 295 -9.63 0.95 -12.79
N LEU A 296 -8.35 0.79 -13.09
CA LEU A 296 -7.25 1.50 -12.43
C LEU A 296 -6.65 2.52 -13.41
N CYS A 297 -6.87 3.80 -13.14
CA CYS A 297 -6.37 4.91 -13.94
C CYS A 297 -5.20 5.63 -13.24
N MET A 298 -4.02 5.57 -13.85
CA MET A 298 -2.83 6.26 -13.35
C MET A 298 -2.10 6.96 -14.49
N TRP A 299 -1.61 8.17 -14.20
CA TRP A 299 -0.75 8.88 -15.13
C TRP A 299 0.65 8.28 -15.08
N ALA A 300 1.19 7.97 -16.27
CA ALA A 300 2.45 7.28 -16.42
C ALA A 300 3.23 7.79 -17.63
N SER A 301 4.55 7.80 -17.52
CA SER A 301 5.43 7.72 -18.68
C SER A 301 5.43 6.27 -19.16
N LEU A 302 4.93 6.04 -20.38
CA LEU A 302 4.71 4.71 -20.92
C LEU A 302 5.93 4.26 -21.76
N ASP A 303 6.59 3.22 -21.28
CA ASP A 303 7.48 2.37 -22.06
C ASP A 303 7.05 0.90 -21.87
N LYS A 304 7.72 -0.03 -22.56
CA LYS A 304 7.39 -1.45 -22.49
C LYS A 304 7.37 -1.99 -21.06
N ALA A 305 8.39 -1.67 -20.25
CA ALA A 305 8.52 -2.21 -18.90
C ALA A 305 7.49 -1.61 -17.94
N ALA A 306 7.18 -0.32 -18.10
CA ALA A 306 6.10 0.35 -17.38
C ALA A 306 4.72 -0.26 -17.71
N VAL A 307 4.45 -0.54 -18.98
CA VAL A 307 3.17 -1.14 -19.40
C VAL A 307 3.05 -2.58 -18.86
N GLU A 308 4.11 -3.39 -18.99
CA GLU A 308 4.12 -4.76 -18.46
C GLU A 308 3.87 -4.80 -16.94
N ASP A 309 4.51 -3.90 -16.18
CA ASP A 309 4.31 -3.79 -14.73
C ASP A 309 2.92 -3.26 -14.35
N LEU A 310 2.41 -2.25 -15.08
CA LEU A 310 1.05 -1.74 -14.90
C LEU A 310 0.01 -2.85 -15.10
N LEU A 311 0.08 -3.59 -16.20
CA LEU A 311 -0.84 -4.70 -16.49
C LEU A 311 -0.76 -5.79 -15.42
N ALA A 312 0.46 -6.17 -15.00
CA ALA A 312 0.66 -7.16 -13.95
C ALA A 312 0.07 -6.74 -12.59
N HIS A 313 -0.09 -5.43 -12.35
CA HIS A 313 -0.69 -4.88 -11.13
C HIS A 313 -2.15 -4.46 -11.29
N GLY A 314 -2.81 -4.86 -12.38
CA GLY A 314 -4.22 -4.55 -12.63
C GLY A 314 -4.49 -3.17 -13.21
N GLY A 315 -3.44 -2.44 -13.61
CA GLY A 315 -3.52 -1.23 -14.41
C GLY A 315 -4.14 -1.54 -15.77
N ASN A 316 -5.28 -0.91 -16.06
CA ASN A 316 -6.05 -1.22 -17.26
C ASN A 316 -6.73 0.03 -17.86
N VAL A 317 -6.27 1.22 -17.49
CA VAL A 317 -6.64 2.49 -18.12
C VAL A 317 -5.36 3.25 -18.45
N PHE A 318 -5.16 3.56 -19.73
CA PHE A 318 -3.93 4.15 -20.22
C PHE A 318 -4.20 5.49 -20.89
N VAL A 319 -3.57 6.54 -20.39
CA VAL A 319 -3.60 7.87 -20.99
C VAL A 319 -2.69 7.88 -22.22
N VAL A 320 -3.27 8.05 -23.40
CA VAL A 320 -2.60 7.91 -24.70
C VAL A 320 -2.81 9.17 -25.57
N PRO A 321 -1.90 9.48 -26.51
CA PRO A 321 -2.05 10.64 -27.37
C PRO A 321 -3.09 10.42 -28.47
N HIS A 322 -3.61 11.52 -29.00
CA HIS A 322 -4.32 11.54 -30.27
C HIS A 322 -3.39 11.30 -31.47
N GLY A 323 -3.93 10.71 -32.54
CA GLY A 323 -3.31 10.78 -33.86
C GLY A 323 -3.30 12.20 -34.43
N SER A 324 -2.32 12.52 -35.27
CA SER A 324 -2.12 13.85 -35.86
C SER A 324 -2.70 13.90 -37.29
N PRO A 325 -3.75 14.71 -37.56
CA PRO A 325 -4.33 14.80 -38.90
C PRO A 325 -3.37 15.41 -39.93
N ILE A 326 -3.23 14.76 -41.08
CA ILE A 326 -2.49 15.26 -42.25
C ILE A 326 -3.51 15.82 -43.25
N ARG A 327 -3.32 17.07 -43.66
CA ARG A 327 -4.31 17.86 -44.41
C ARG A 327 -3.84 18.21 -45.81
N ASP A 328 -4.79 18.33 -46.72
CA ASP A 328 -4.59 18.83 -48.07
C ASP A 328 -4.50 20.37 -48.13
N GLU A 329 -4.30 20.90 -49.34
CA GLU A 329 -4.28 22.35 -49.60
C GLU A 329 -5.59 23.08 -49.27
N ASN A 330 -6.70 22.35 -49.12
CA ASN A 330 -8.02 22.86 -48.75
C ASN A 330 -8.35 22.61 -47.27
N ASN A 331 -7.35 22.26 -46.44
CA ASN A 331 -7.47 21.89 -45.03
C ASN A 331 -8.32 20.65 -44.73
N ARG A 332 -8.60 19.79 -45.70
CA ARG A 332 -9.33 18.52 -45.49
C ARG A 332 -8.38 17.43 -45.02
N ILE A 333 -8.80 16.62 -44.06
CA ILE A 333 -8.04 15.45 -43.60
C ILE A 333 -7.93 14.46 -44.77
N GLN A 334 -6.70 14.13 -45.18
CA GLN A 334 -6.42 13.04 -46.13
C GLN A 334 -6.13 11.74 -45.40
N GLU A 335 -5.36 11.82 -44.32
CA GLU A 335 -4.95 10.71 -43.47
C GLU A 335 -4.68 11.21 -42.05
N VAL A 336 -4.51 10.30 -41.11
CA VAL A 336 -4.12 10.63 -39.72
C VAL A 336 -2.87 9.83 -39.38
N ASP A 337 -1.84 10.52 -38.90
CA ASP A 337 -0.62 9.88 -38.40
C ASP A 337 -0.86 9.37 -36.98
N PHE A 338 -0.99 8.04 -36.85
CA PHE A 338 -1.15 7.34 -35.58
C PHE A 338 0.16 6.79 -35.02
N THR A 339 1.34 7.14 -35.57
CA THR A 339 2.63 6.51 -35.20
C THR A 339 2.91 6.49 -33.69
N GLN A 340 2.61 7.59 -32.98
CA GLN A 340 2.81 7.65 -31.53
C GLN A 340 1.80 6.79 -30.75
N LEU A 341 0.57 6.69 -31.24
CA LEU A 341 -0.46 5.84 -30.66
C LEU A 341 -0.12 4.36 -30.92
N ASP A 342 0.26 4.01 -32.14
CA ASP A 342 0.60 2.65 -32.56
C ASP A 342 1.73 2.05 -31.72
N ALA A 343 2.75 2.84 -31.39
CA ALA A 343 3.84 2.43 -30.53
C ALA A 343 3.37 2.00 -29.12
N LEU A 344 2.25 2.56 -28.63
CA LEU A 344 1.65 2.18 -27.35
C LEU A 344 0.66 1.02 -27.52
N LEU A 345 -0.12 1.00 -28.61
CA LEU A 345 -1.07 -0.08 -28.90
C LEU A 345 -0.36 -1.44 -29.06
N GLU A 346 0.88 -1.46 -29.53
CA GLU A 346 1.68 -2.69 -29.61
C GLU A 346 1.80 -3.42 -28.26
N PHE A 347 1.89 -2.67 -27.15
CA PHE A 347 1.99 -3.25 -25.81
C PHE A 347 0.63 -3.65 -25.21
N LEU A 348 -0.47 -3.09 -25.72
CA LEU A 348 -1.82 -3.22 -25.14
C LEU A 348 -2.73 -4.17 -25.93
N LYS A 349 -2.29 -4.61 -27.10
CA LYS A 349 -3.09 -5.44 -28.00
C LYS A 349 -3.48 -6.77 -27.34
N GLY A 350 -4.79 -7.00 -27.24
CA GLY A 350 -5.35 -8.23 -26.66
C GLY A 350 -5.66 -8.15 -25.17
N GLU A 351 -5.30 -7.04 -24.51
CA GLU A 351 -5.62 -6.78 -23.11
C GLU A 351 -6.98 -6.08 -22.97
N ASP A 352 -7.72 -6.35 -21.88
CA ASP A 352 -8.96 -5.64 -21.52
C ASP A 352 -8.62 -4.30 -20.87
N VAL A 353 -8.37 -3.30 -21.71
CA VAL A 353 -7.96 -1.94 -21.29
C VAL A 353 -8.86 -0.86 -21.88
N ILE A 354 -8.90 0.30 -21.22
CA ILE A 354 -9.48 1.53 -21.75
C ILE A 354 -8.36 2.52 -22.11
N LEU A 355 -8.38 2.99 -23.36
CA LEU A 355 -7.52 4.06 -23.84
C LEU A 355 -8.17 5.42 -23.55
N LEU A 356 -7.53 6.27 -22.75
CA LEU A 356 -7.96 7.65 -22.53
C LEU A 356 -7.19 8.58 -23.47
N LEU A 357 -7.85 9.03 -24.53
CA LEU A 357 -7.27 9.89 -25.55
C LEU A 357 -7.15 11.31 -25.00
N ASN A 358 -5.93 11.70 -24.65
CA ASN A 358 -5.65 12.92 -23.91
C ASN A 358 -5.61 14.17 -24.80
N GLY A 359 -6.32 15.20 -24.38
CA GLY A 359 -6.50 16.45 -25.10
C GLY A 359 -7.58 16.35 -26.17
N SER A 360 -7.64 17.36 -27.03
CA SER A 360 -8.58 17.39 -28.18
C SER A 360 -7.83 17.14 -29.49
N PRO A 361 -8.44 16.46 -30.46
CA PRO A 361 -7.84 16.31 -31.78
C PRO A 361 -7.69 17.67 -32.47
N GLN A 362 -6.62 17.82 -33.26
CA GLN A 362 -6.34 19.08 -33.93
C GLN A 362 -7.41 19.41 -34.99
N ASN A 363 -8.10 20.52 -34.78
CA ASN A 363 -9.14 21.01 -35.68
C ASN A 363 -8.94 22.52 -35.93
N PRO A 364 -8.79 22.96 -37.20
CA PRO A 364 -8.51 24.36 -37.53
C PRO A 364 -9.75 25.25 -37.49
N TYR A 365 -10.94 24.66 -37.41
CA TYR A 365 -12.21 25.38 -37.41
C TYR A 365 -12.65 25.72 -35.99
N LYS A 366 -13.58 26.66 -35.86
CA LYS A 366 -14.13 27.05 -34.57
C LYS A 366 -15.20 26.03 -34.13
N ILE A 367 -15.14 25.57 -32.87
CA ILE A 367 -16.21 24.76 -32.28
C ILE A 367 -17.58 25.38 -32.54
N GLY A 368 -18.54 24.54 -32.93
CA GLY A 368 -19.92 24.94 -33.21
C GLY A 368 -20.21 25.31 -34.67
N THR A 369 -19.23 25.35 -35.57
CA THR A 369 -19.48 25.51 -37.01
C THR A 369 -19.69 24.16 -37.71
N GLU A 370 -20.34 24.16 -38.88
CA GLU A 370 -20.54 22.95 -39.69
C GLU A 370 -19.20 22.36 -40.16
N GLU A 371 -18.22 23.21 -40.46
CA GLU A 371 -16.88 22.78 -40.85
C GLU A 371 -16.16 22.06 -39.70
N TYR A 372 -16.28 22.56 -38.47
CA TYR A 372 -15.71 21.90 -37.31
C TYR A 372 -16.32 20.52 -37.09
N GLU A 373 -17.64 20.40 -37.15
CA GLU A 373 -18.34 19.12 -36.96
C GLU A 373 -17.99 18.13 -38.08
N SER A 374 -17.94 18.59 -39.33
CA SER A 374 -17.57 17.75 -40.48
C SER A 374 -16.12 17.26 -40.39
N ASP A 375 -15.20 18.11 -39.92
CA ASP A 375 -13.80 17.77 -39.76
C ASP A 375 -13.57 16.80 -38.60
N LEU A 376 -14.21 17.06 -37.46
CA LEU A 376 -14.18 16.17 -36.31
C LEU A 376 -14.80 14.80 -36.63
N ARG A 377 -15.89 14.75 -37.41
CA ARG A 377 -16.48 13.49 -37.88
C ARG A 377 -15.47 12.68 -38.69
N SER A 378 -14.82 13.32 -39.68
CA SER A 378 -13.80 12.67 -40.50
C SER A 378 -12.66 12.10 -39.66
N TYR A 379 -12.19 12.86 -38.66
CA TYR A 379 -11.16 12.39 -37.74
C TYR A 379 -11.63 11.20 -36.89
N LEU A 380 -12.81 11.30 -36.27
CA LEU A 380 -13.34 10.26 -35.38
C LEU A 380 -13.64 8.97 -36.14
N ASP A 381 -14.16 9.05 -37.37
CA ASP A 381 -14.39 7.87 -38.21
C ASP A 381 -13.06 7.14 -38.49
N LEU A 382 -12.00 7.88 -38.86
CA LEU A 382 -10.66 7.32 -39.07
C LEU A 382 -10.05 6.74 -37.78
N LEU A 383 -10.24 7.40 -36.64
CA LEU A 383 -9.79 6.90 -35.33
C LEU A 383 -10.50 5.61 -34.95
N ILE A 384 -11.82 5.55 -35.13
CA ILE A 384 -12.64 4.37 -34.81
C ILE A 384 -12.21 3.18 -35.67
N ASP A 385 -12.08 3.38 -36.98
CA ASP A 385 -11.64 2.32 -37.89
C ASP A 385 -10.23 1.83 -37.53
N HIS A 386 -9.31 2.76 -37.25
CA HIS A 386 -7.95 2.43 -36.85
C HIS A 386 -7.90 1.64 -35.54
N LEU A 387 -8.58 2.10 -34.48
CA LEU A 387 -8.62 1.38 -33.20
C LEU A 387 -9.30 0.01 -33.32
N ALA A 388 -10.33 -0.11 -34.17
CA ALA A 388 -11.00 -1.38 -34.45
C ALA A 388 -10.05 -2.39 -35.13
N ASP A 389 -9.20 -1.96 -36.05
CA ASP A 389 -8.16 -2.79 -36.67
C ASP A 389 -7.13 -3.31 -35.64
N TRP A 390 -6.94 -2.57 -34.55
CA TRP A 390 -6.12 -2.98 -33.40
C TRP A 390 -6.87 -3.84 -32.37
N GLY A 391 -8.19 -4.00 -32.51
CA GLY A 391 -9.04 -4.80 -31.62
C GLY A 391 -9.74 -4.01 -30.51
N PHE A 392 -9.68 -2.68 -30.53
CA PHE A 392 -10.33 -1.82 -29.56
C PHE A 392 -11.66 -1.29 -30.12
N ASP A 393 -12.77 -1.72 -29.53
CA ASP A 393 -14.09 -1.21 -29.89
C ASP A 393 -14.44 0.09 -29.13
N LEU A 394 -15.65 0.62 -29.35
CA LEU A 394 -16.13 1.86 -28.71
C LEU A 394 -16.22 1.80 -27.17
N ASN A 395 -16.12 0.62 -26.55
CA ASN A 395 -16.10 0.46 -25.09
C ASN A 395 -14.68 0.45 -24.53
N HIS A 396 -13.66 0.41 -25.38
CA HIS A 396 -12.24 0.33 -24.98
C HIS A 396 -11.48 1.64 -25.17
N PHE A 397 -12.19 2.74 -25.48
CA PHE A 397 -11.57 4.06 -25.42
C PHE A 397 -12.57 5.15 -25.06
N ALA A 398 -12.07 6.24 -24.47
CA ALA A 398 -12.80 7.45 -24.18
C ALA A 398 -11.98 8.69 -24.54
N LEU A 399 -12.66 9.78 -24.86
CA LEU A 399 -12.04 11.08 -25.10
C LEU A 399 -11.84 11.82 -23.78
N TYR A 400 -10.63 12.33 -23.55
CA TYR A 400 -10.25 13.10 -22.37
C TYR A 400 -9.78 14.51 -22.75
N PRO A 401 -10.70 15.41 -23.13
CA PRO A 401 -10.33 16.68 -23.77
C PRO A 401 -9.78 17.75 -22.82
N HIS A 402 -10.15 17.70 -21.53
CA HIS A 402 -9.76 18.70 -20.52
C HIS A 402 -9.48 18.03 -19.18
N ASP A 403 -8.38 18.43 -18.55
CA ASP A 403 -7.93 18.01 -17.22
C ASP A 403 -8.61 18.86 -16.13
N GLU A 404 -9.31 18.22 -15.19
CA GLU A 404 -10.03 18.85 -14.06
C GLU A 404 -10.82 20.14 -14.41
N PRO A 405 -11.71 20.13 -15.42
CA PRO A 405 -12.30 21.35 -15.98
C PRO A 405 -13.08 22.20 -14.96
N GLY A 406 -13.74 21.58 -13.97
CA GLY A 406 -14.47 22.33 -12.95
C GLY A 406 -13.57 23.04 -11.95
N GLY A 407 -12.34 22.55 -11.70
CA GLY A 407 -11.32 23.24 -10.92
C GLY A 407 -10.71 24.44 -11.66
N ILE A 408 -10.68 24.40 -12.99
CA ILE A 408 -10.24 25.50 -13.87
C ILE A 408 -11.33 26.58 -14.00
N GLY A 409 -12.60 26.16 -14.06
CA GLY A 409 -13.78 27.02 -14.06
C GLY A 409 -14.59 27.00 -15.34
N TRP A 410 -15.65 27.83 -15.39
CA TRP A 410 -16.71 27.79 -16.41
C TRP A 410 -16.23 27.82 -17.88
N ASN A 411 -15.10 28.45 -18.20
CA ASN A 411 -14.58 28.44 -19.57
C ASN A 411 -14.17 27.03 -20.04
N ALA A 412 -13.52 26.25 -19.17
CA ALA A 412 -13.14 24.87 -19.47
C ALA A 412 -14.37 23.97 -19.52
N VAL A 413 -15.29 24.13 -18.56
CA VAL A 413 -16.59 23.42 -18.53
C VAL A 413 -17.38 23.67 -19.82
N ASN A 414 -17.56 24.92 -20.22
CA ASN A 414 -18.29 25.26 -21.45
C ASN A 414 -17.60 24.68 -22.69
N SER A 415 -16.27 24.75 -22.76
CA SER A 415 -15.52 24.15 -23.88
C SER A 415 -15.71 22.63 -23.96
N LEU A 416 -15.68 21.94 -22.81
CA LEU A 416 -15.95 20.50 -22.74
C LEU A 416 -17.39 20.18 -23.17
N VAL A 417 -18.37 20.93 -22.68
CA VAL A 417 -19.79 20.73 -23.03
C VAL A 417 -20.02 20.95 -24.53
N GLU A 418 -19.50 22.03 -25.10
CA GLU A 418 -19.62 22.30 -26.54
C GLU A 418 -18.96 21.19 -27.38
N PHE A 419 -17.76 20.74 -27.00
CA PHE A 419 -17.08 19.63 -27.64
C PHE A 419 -17.90 18.33 -27.55
N GLY A 420 -18.34 17.96 -26.35
CA GLY A 420 -19.12 16.75 -26.10
C GLY A 420 -20.44 16.74 -26.86
N GLN A 421 -21.14 17.88 -26.96
CA GLN A 421 -22.38 17.97 -27.75
C GLN A 421 -22.13 17.68 -29.24
N VAL A 422 -21.01 18.14 -29.80
CA VAL A 422 -20.63 17.82 -31.18
C VAL A 422 -20.33 16.33 -31.30
N VAL A 423 -19.53 15.77 -30.38
CA VAL A 423 -19.20 14.33 -30.37
C VAL A 423 -20.48 13.47 -30.31
N LYS A 424 -21.42 13.78 -29.42
CA LYS A 424 -22.68 13.02 -29.28
C LYS A 424 -23.58 13.11 -30.51
N ARG A 425 -23.55 14.21 -31.28
CA ARG A 425 -24.22 14.31 -32.58
C ARG A 425 -23.52 13.49 -33.67
N ILE A 426 -22.19 13.40 -33.61
CA ILE A 426 -21.40 12.59 -34.54
C ILE A 426 -21.65 11.11 -34.30
N ASN A 427 -21.42 10.66 -33.07
CA ASN A 427 -21.60 9.28 -32.63
C ASN A 427 -21.92 9.27 -31.12
N PRO A 428 -23.18 9.00 -30.72
CA PRO A 428 -23.58 9.04 -29.31
C PRO A 428 -22.93 7.95 -28.44
N LYS A 429 -22.31 6.93 -29.05
CA LYS A 429 -21.63 5.83 -28.34
C LYS A 429 -20.19 6.16 -27.94
N LEU A 430 -19.60 7.23 -28.47
CA LEU A 430 -18.26 7.65 -28.06
C LEU A 430 -18.30 8.14 -26.62
N MET A 431 -17.44 7.57 -25.78
CA MET A 431 -17.37 7.91 -24.36
C MET A 431 -16.53 9.18 -24.14
N LEU A 432 -16.99 10.04 -23.23
CA LEU A 432 -16.20 11.15 -22.70
C LEU A 432 -15.90 10.92 -21.22
N TYR A 433 -14.65 11.19 -20.86
CA TYR A 433 -14.12 11.11 -19.51
C TYR A 433 -13.97 12.51 -18.92
N VAL A 434 -14.27 12.64 -17.63
CA VAL A 434 -13.95 13.83 -16.84
C VAL A 434 -13.48 13.43 -15.44
N ASP A 435 -12.51 14.17 -14.93
CA ASP A 435 -12.04 14.09 -13.55
C ASP A 435 -12.16 15.43 -12.81
N GLY A 436 -11.86 15.38 -11.52
CA GLY A 436 -11.84 16.57 -10.67
C GLY A 436 -13.19 16.94 -10.06
N GLY A 437 -13.23 18.14 -9.47
CA GLY A 437 -14.41 18.69 -8.79
C GLY A 437 -15.04 19.84 -9.57
N GLY A 438 -16.10 20.41 -9.00
CA GLY A 438 -16.82 21.56 -9.57
C GLY A 438 -18.00 21.97 -8.69
N GLU A 439 -18.66 23.06 -9.05
CA GLU A 439 -19.95 23.42 -8.47
C GLU A 439 -21.06 22.58 -9.10
N ARG A 440 -22.17 22.36 -8.37
CA ARG A 440 -23.33 21.61 -8.86
C ARG A 440 -23.75 21.99 -10.29
N GLU A 441 -23.86 23.27 -10.60
CA GLU A 441 -24.30 23.76 -11.91
C GLU A 441 -23.33 23.36 -13.03
N MET A 442 -22.04 23.21 -12.73
CA MET A 442 -21.04 22.72 -13.69
C MET A 442 -21.25 21.24 -13.98
N PHE A 443 -21.52 20.43 -12.94
CA PHE A 443 -21.87 19.02 -13.12
C PHE A 443 -23.15 18.85 -13.93
N GLU A 444 -24.18 19.64 -13.64
CA GLU A 444 -25.45 19.63 -14.41
C GLU A 444 -25.22 20.00 -15.88
N ALA A 445 -24.31 20.92 -16.17
CA ALA A 445 -23.97 21.31 -17.54
C ALA A 445 -23.22 20.20 -18.30
N MET A 446 -22.34 19.45 -17.61
CA MET A 446 -21.54 18.37 -18.20
C MET A 446 -22.32 17.06 -18.36
N ALA A 447 -23.29 16.78 -17.50
CA ALA A 447 -24.03 15.50 -17.47
C ALA A 447 -24.54 15.00 -18.83
N PRO A 448 -25.14 15.83 -19.70
CA PRO A 448 -25.63 15.35 -20.99
C PRO A 448 -24.57 14.79 -21.95
N VAL A 449 -23.27 14.97 -21.67
CA VAL A 449 -22.18 14.59 -22.58
C VAL A 449 -21.14 13.66 -21.96
N ILE A 450 -21.12 13.48 -20.64
CA ILE A 450 -20.11 12.67 -19.94
C ILE A 450 -20.59 11.24 -19.76
N ASP A 451 -19.68 10.27 -19.90
CA ASP A 451 -19.98 8.85 -19.70
C ASP A 451 -19.14 8.24 -18.57
N ILE A 452 -17.96 8.83 -18.27
CA ILE A 452 -17.08 8.40 -17.19
C ILE A 452 -16.80 9.57 -16.26
N TRP A 453 -17.30 9.46 -15.03
CA TRP A 453 -17.13 10.43 -13.96
C TRP A 453 -16.04 9.96 -13.00
N THR A 454 -15.05 10.82 -12.74
CA THR A 454 -13.93 10.51 -11.85
C THR A 454 -13.73 11.60 -10.78
N PRO A 455 -14.66 11.75 -9.83
CA PRO A 455 -14.50 12.70 -8.72
C PRO A 455 -13.38 12.26 -7.78
N SER A 456 -13.04 13.13 -6.81
CA SER A 456 -12.13 12.74 -5.73
C SER A 456 -12.66 11.49 -5.01
N ILE A 457 -11.79 10.54 -4.66
CA ILE A 457 -12.17 9.36 -3.86
C ILE A 457 -12.91 9.74 -2.59
N THR A 458 -12.56 10.88 -1.97
CA THR A 458 -13.22 11.34 -0.74
C THR A 458 -14.68 11.78 -0.95
N MET A 459 -15.06 12.16 -2.17
CA MET A 459 -16.43 12.54 -2.52
C MET A 459 -17.35 11.33 -2.66
N LEU A 460 -16.84 10.11 -2.86
CA LEU A 460 -17.69 8.94 -3.09
C LEU A 460 -18.70 8.70 -1.96
N ARG A 461 -18.33 8.96 -0.70
CA ARG A 461 -19.26 8.78 0.43
C ARG A 461 -20.22 9.97 0.63
N GLU A 462 -19.99 11.07 -0.06
CA GLU A 462 -20.71 12.32 0.20
C GLU A 462 -22.12 12.29 -0.40
N ASP A 463 -23.10 12.73 0.37
CA ASP A 463 -24.46 13.01 -0.10
C ASP A 463 -24.60 14.51 -0.42
N THR A 464 -23.72 14.99 -1.31
CA THR A 464 -23.72 16.38 -1.77
C THR A 464 -24.62 16.56 -2.98
N PRO A 465 -25.14 17.78 -3.25
CA PRO A 465 -25.84 18.07 -4.49
C PRO A 465 -25.05 17.67 -5.75
N GLU A 466 -23.73 17.86 -5.74
CA GLU A 466 -22.80 17.52 -6.80
C GLU A 466 -22.77 16.01 -7.07
N MET A 467 -22.54 15.21 -6.01
CA MET A 467 -22.51 13.74 -6.14
C MET A 467 -23.86 13.16 -6.54
N ARG A 468 -24.98 13.80 -6.18
CA ARG A 468 -26.31 13.39 -6.65
C ARG A 468 -26.44 13.53 -8.17
N VAL A 469 -25.93 14.61 -8.77
CA VAL A 469 -25.93 14.77 -10.23
C VAL A 469 -25.17 13.61 -10.89
N ILE A 470 -23.95 13.31 -10.41
CA ILE A 470 -23.11 12.23 -10.94
C ILE A 470 -23.82 10.87 -10.82
N ARG A 471 -24.44 10.58 -9.68
CA ARG A 471 -25.12 9.29 -9.43
C ARG A 471 -26.44 9.14 -10.21
N GLU A 472 -27.17 10.23 -10.44
CA GLU A 472 -28.43 10.24 -11.18
C GLU A 472 -28.25 10.19 -12.69
N ASP A 473 -27.13 10.71 -13.21
CA ASP A 473 -26.77 10.68 -14.63
C ASP A 473 -26.65 9.24 -15.19
N GLY A 474 -26.11 8.32 -14.38
CA GLY A 474 -26.06 6.89 -14.69
C GLY A 474 -24.87 6.45 -15.53
N GLY A 475 -23.91 7.34 -15.79
CA GLY A 475 -22.59 7.00 -16.35
C GLY A 475 -21.75 6.12 -15.43
N MET A 476 -20.58 5.70 -15.91
CA MET A 476 -19.60 4.98 -15.10
C MET A 476 -19.04 5.92 -14.01
N LEU A 477 -19.02 5.44 -12.77
CA LEU A 477 -18.43 6.13 -11.64
C LEU A 477 -17.10 5.51 -11.28
N TRP A 478 -16.02 6.25 -11.50
CA TRP A 478 -14.69 5.93 -10.96
C TRP A 478 -14.36 6.91 -9.83
N SER A 479 -13.11 6.92 -9.40
CA SER A 479 -12.60 7.89 -8.45
C SER A 479 -11.12 8.13 -8.64
N TYR A 480 -10.64 9.25 -8.12
CA TYR A 480 -9.24 9.64 -8.23
C TYR A 480 -8.72 10.24 -6.92
N ASP A 481 -7.46 9.98 -6.58
CA ASP A 481 -6.80 10.60 -5.44
C ASP A 481 -5.49 11.28 -5.83
N CYS A 482 -5.51 12.62 -5.82
CA CYS A 482 -4.34 13.49 -5.89
C CYS A 482 -4.13 14.29 -4.58
N VAL A 483 -5.11 14.27 -3.67
CA VAL A 483 -5.10 15.06 -2.43
C VAL A 483 -4.44 14.28 -1.29
N TYR A 484 -4.46 12.95 -1.36
CA TYR A 484 -3.91 12.04 -0.36
C TYR A 484 -4.41 12.39 1.03
N ALA A 485 -5.72 12.37 1.22
CA ALA A 485 -6.35 12.89 2.41
C ALA A 485 -5.88 12.19 3.71
N TYR A 486 -5.48 10.91 3.61
CA TYR A 486 -4.88 10.15 4.71
C TYR A 486 -3.43 10.54 5.05
N ALA A 487 -2.78 11.33 4.19
CA ALA A 487 -1.46 11.89 4.41
C ALA A 487 -1.48 13.23 5.17
N ARG A 488 -2.65 13.72 5.62
CA ARG A 488 -2.71 15.00 6.35
C ARG A 488 -2.04 14.91 7.74
N PRO A 489 -1.34 15.97 8.18
CA PRO A 489 -1.08 17.24 7.49
C PRO A 489 0.24 17.23 6.68
N VAL A 490 0.89 16.08 6.48
CA VAL A 490 2.22 15.99 5.86
C VAL A 490 2.20 16.10 4.32
N GLY A 491 1.01 16.07 3.71
CA GLY A 491 0.83 16.32 2.28
C GLY A 491 1.49 15.25 1.43
N ALA A 492 2.23 15.65 0.39
CA ALA A 492 2.88 14.74 -0.56
C ALA A 492 4.12 13.99 0.00
N ASN A 493 4.22 13.77 1.31
CA ASN A 493 5.13 12.80 1.90
C ASN A 493 4.37 11.47 2.05
N LEU A 494 4.48 10.60 1.06
CA LEU A 494 3.64 9.41 0.92
C LEU A 494 4.40 8.11 1.21
N LYS A 495 5.74 8.10 1.20
CA LYS A 495 6.52 6.87 1.47
C LYS A 495 6.33 6.37 2.91
N ASN A 496 6.05 7.29 3.82
CA ASN A 496 5.72 7.03 5.20
C ASN A 496 4.31 7.52 5.48
N ILE A 497 3.26 7.00 4.85
CA ILE A 497 1.89 7.16 5.35
C ILE A 497 1.31 5.80 5.70
N SER A 498 0.10 5.79 6.24
CA SER A 498 -0.63 4.56 6.45
C SER A 498 -0.99 3.93 5.11
N ILE A 499 -0.35 2.82 4.75
CA ILE A 499 -0.57 2.17 3.46
C ILE A 499 -1.98 1.58 3.37
N ILE A 500 -2.50 1.08 4.50
CA ILE A 500 -3.78 0.38 4.53
C ILE A 500 -4.95 1.28 4.08
N PRO A 501 -5.28 2.38 4.79
CA PRO A 501 -6.40 3.23 4.41
C PRO A 501 -6.20 3.95 3.08
N GLN A 502 -4.95 4.29 2.72
CA GLN A 502 -4.67 5.08 1.52
C GLN A 502 -4.69 4.25 0.23
N TYR A 503 -4.11 3.05 0.27
CA TYR A 503 -3.87 2.24 -0.93
C TYR A 503 -4.59 0.89 -0.85
N ARG A 504 -4.34 0.12 0.22
CA ARG A 504 -4.80 -1.27 0.33
C ARG A 504 -6.33 -1.42 0.31
N THR A 505 -7.06 -0.45 0.85
CA THR A 505 -8.53 -0.47 0.90
C THR A 505 -9.18 0.51 -0.06
N ALA A 506 -8.44 1.19 -0.93
CA ALA A 506 -9.01 2.20 -1.84
C ALA A 506 -10.06 1.59 -2.79
N ALA A 507 -9.74 0.44 -3.40
CA ALA A 507 -10.68 -0.29 -4.24
C ALA A 507 -11.93 -0.75 -3.45
N LEU A 508 -11.74 -1.24 -2.22
CA LEU A 508 -12.84 -1.66 -1.35
C LEU A 508 -13.77 -0.50 -0.97
N PHE A 509 -13.19 0.67 -0.74
CA PHE A 509 -13.94 1.90 -0.51
C PHE A 509 -14.72 2.33 -1.77
N ALA A 510 -14.13 2.20 -2.96
CA ALA A 510 -14.82 2.44 -4.22
C ALA A 510 -16.01 1.47 -4.42
N LEU A 511 -15.79 0.17 -4.20
CA LEU A 511 -16.85 -0.85 -4.28
C LEU A 511 -18.03 -0.53 -3.38
N ARG A 512 -17.75 -0.14 -2.13
CA ARG A 512 -18.75 0.23 -1.14
C ARG A 512 -19.67 1.37 -1.59
N HIS A 513 -19.17 2.25 -2.45
CA HIS A 513 -19.88 3.43 -2.93
C HIS A 513 -20.30 3.34 -4.40
N ASP A 514 -20.41 2.10 -4.90
CA ASP A 514 -20.85 1.73 -6.25
C ASP A 514 -19.95 2.29 -7.37
N ALA A 515 -18.68 2.60 -7.05
CA ALA A 515 -17.70 2.96 -8.04
C ALA A 515 -17.02 1.71 -8.62
N THR A 516 -16.76 1.75 -9.93
CA THR A 516 -16.12 0.66 -10.71
C THR A 516 -14.71 1.04 -11.16
N GLY A 517 -14.13 2.08 -10.58
CA GLY A 517 -12.76 2.48 -10.86
C GLY A 517 -12.14 3.34 -9.77
N ILE A 518 -10.81 3.29 -9.71
CA ILE A 518 -9.96 4.11 -8.84
C ILE A 518 -8.78 4.65 -9.64
N GLY A 519 -8.10 5.66 -9.11
CA GLY A 519 -6.93 6.23 -9.73
C GLY A 519 -6.12 7.07 -8.75
N PHE A 520 -4.85 7.30 -9.09
CA PHE A 520 -3.91 8.03 -8.25
C PHE A 520 -2.96 8.89 -9.09
N TRP A 521 -2.53 10.02 -8.53
CA TRP A 521 -1.39 10.80 -9.05
C TRP A 521 -0.09 10.36 -8.37
N CYS A 522 0.73 9.46 -8.90
CA CYS A 522 0.80 8.93 -10.26
C CYS A 522 1.60 7.62 -10.23
N TYR A 523 1.80 6.97 -11.39
CA TYR A 523 2.61 5.75 -11.47
C TYR A 523 4.11 6.03 -11.30
N ASN A 524 4.72 6.73 -12.27
CA ASN A 524 6.17 6.95 -12.37
C ASN A 524 6.56 8.38 -12.77
N ILE A 525 5.65 9.36 -12.73
CA ILE A 525 5.92 10.74 -13.17
C ILE A 525 6.41 11.59 -12.00
N GLY A 526 7.66 12.04 -12.02
CA GLY A 526 8.18 12.96 -11.02
C GLY A 526 9.69 12.88 -10.87
N GLU A 527 10.19 13.41 -9.76
CA GLU A 527 11.58 13.23 -9.36
C GLU A 527 11.81 11.82 -8.79
N SER A 528 13.07 11.38 -8.80
CA SER A 528 13.41 10.05 -8.31
C SER A 528 13.12 9.87 -6.82
N LEU A 529 12.39 8.79 -6.53
CA LEU A 529 12.01 8.42 -5.17
C LEU A 529 13.14 7.79 -4.36
N TRP A 530 14.27 7.44 -4.97
CA TRP A 530 15.45 6.98 -4.23
C TRP A 530 16.01 8.07 -3.30
N GLY A 531 15.83 9.34 -3.66
CA GLY A 531 16.28 10.50 -2.89
C GLY A 531 15.18 11.19 -2.09
N ARG A 532 15.56 12.32 -1.48
CA ARG A 532 14.59 13.28 -0.94
C ARG A 532 14.04 14.11 -2.10
N THR A 533 12.73 14.06 -2.29
CA THR A 533 11.99 14.89 -3.25
C THR A 533 10.97 15.75 -2.51
N LEU A 534 10.50 16.82 -3.15
CA LEU A 534 9.40 17.63 -2.64
C LEU A 534 8.06 16.87 -2.64
N PHE A 535 7.81 16.07 -3.68
CA PHE A 535 6.53 15.37 -3.89
C PHE A 535 6.77 13.88 -4.14
N GLU A 536 6.28 13.03 -3.23
CA GLU A 536 6.46 11.58 -3.27
C GLU A 536 5.28 10.86 -3.96
N TYR A 537 4.79 11.44 -5.04
CA TYR A 537 3.61 10.99 -5.78
C TYR A 537 3.75 9.63 -6.48
N PRO A 538 4.86 9.34 -7.20
CA PRO A 538 5.02 8.03 -7.84
C PRO A 538 4.87 6.86 -6.86
N VAL A 539 4.30 5.75 -7.34
CA VAL A 539 4.16 4.52 -6.54
C VAL A 539 5.25 3.49 -6.86
N VAL A 540 6.05 3.71 -7.89
CA VAL A 540 7.22 2.88 -8.21
C VAL A 540 8.52 3.68 -8.19
N TYR A 541 9.64 2.96 -8.17
CA TYR A 541 10.99 3.51 -8.18
C TYR A 541 11.67 3.20 -9.52
N GLU A 542 12.61 4.05 -9.95
CA GLU A 542 13.38 3.76 -11.16
C GLU A 542 14.32 2.56 -10.95
N GLY A 543 14.34 1.61 -11.86
CA GLY A 543 15.29 0.49 -11.87
C GLY A 543 16.06 0.38 -13.18
N GLN A 544 17.09 -0.47 -13.19
CA GLN A 544 17.96 -0.63 -14.36
C GLN A 544 17.30 -1.40 -15.52
N SER A 545 16.41 -2.34 -15.19
CA SER A 545 15.75 -3.24 -16.14
C SER A 545 14.23 -3.02 -16.22
N GLY A 546 13.73 -1.95 -15.61
CA GLY A 546 12.31 -1.71 -15.41
C GLY A 546 12.02 -1.10 -14.04
N PRO A 547 10.75 -0.80 -13.74
CA PRO A 547 10.33 -0.24 -12.46
C PRO A 547 10.66 -1.19 -11.30
N VAL A 548 11.05 -0.61 -10.17
CA VAL A 548 11.15 -1.31 -8.89
C VAL A 548 9.84 -1.08 -8.14
N THR A 549 9.13 -2.17 -7.83
CA THR A 549 7.88 -2.11 -7.07
C THR A 549 8.08 -1.55 -5.67
N SER A 550 6.98 -1.11 -5.05
CA SER A 550 6.93 -0.61 -3.68
C SER A 550 5.79 -1.26 -2.91
N ARG A 551 5.83 -1.18 -1.58
CA ARG A 551 4.71 -1.65 -0.75
C ARG A 551 3.40 -0.95 -1.09
N ARG A 552 3.45 0.33 -1.46
CA ARG A 552 2.26 1.09 -1.88
C ARG A 552 1.68 0.51 -3.17
N TRP A 553 2.54 0.09 -4.10
CA TRP A 553 2.11 -0.49 -5.37
C TRP A 553 1.53 -1.89 -5.21
N GLU A 554 2.18 -2.75 -4.43
CA GLU A 554 1.65 -4.07 -4.06
C GLU A 554 0.31 -3.95 -3.30
N ALA A 555 0.16 -2.94 -2.43
CA ALA A 555 -1.10 -2.70 -1.73
C ALA A 555 -2.25 -2.33 -2.67
N ILE A 556 -1.98 -1.57 -3.74
CA ILE A 556 -3.00 -1.26 -4.75
C ILE A 556 -3.44 -2.53 -5.46
N ARG A 557 -2.47 -3.33 -5.96
CA ARG A 557 -2.75 -4.60 -6.65
C ARG A 557 -3.62 -5.54 -5.81
N GLU A 558 -3.23 -5.76 -4.56
CA GLU A 558 -3.96 -6.66 -3.67
C GLU A 558 -5.35 -6.12 -3.29
N GLY A 559 -5.51 -4.79 -3.23
CA GLY A 559 -6.82 -4.16 -3.08
C GLY A 559 -7.76 -4.40 -4.28
N LEU A 560 -7.21 -4.38 -5.50
CA LEU A 560 -7.95 -4.70 -6.72
C LEU A 560 -8.35 -6.19 -6.78
N GLU A 561 -7.48 -7.08 -6.31
CA GLU A 561 -7.77 -8.52 -6.20
C GLU A 561 -8.94 -8.77 -5.24
N ASP A 562 -8.93 -8.16 -4.04
CA ASP A 562 -10.07 -8.24 -3.11
C ASP A 562 -11.37 -7.69 -3.72
N PHE A 563 -11.30 -6.57 -4.45
CA PHE A 563 -12.45 -6.00 -5.15
C PHE A 563 -13.08 -7.02 -6.10
N ARG A 564 -12.24 -7.71 -6.88
CA ARG A 564 -12.70 -8.71 -7.86
C ARG A 564 -13.33 -9.92 -7.17
N ILE A 565 -12.82 -10.33 -6.01
CA ILE A 565 -13.42 -11.40 -5.20
C ILE A 565 -14.79 -10.97 -4.68
N LEU A 566 -14.90 -9.80 -4.05
CA LEU A 566 -16.18 -9.29 -3.53
C LEU A 566 -17.20 -9.06 -4.64
N THR A 567 -16.76 -8.61 -5.82
CA THR A 567 -17.63 -8.44 -6.99
C THR A 567 -18.20 -9.78 -7.45
N ALA A 568 -17.36 -10.82 -7.54
CA ALA A 568 -17.82 -12.16 -7.86
C ALA A 568 -18.77 -12.72 -6.79
N LEU A 569 -18.49 -12.51 -5.50
CA LEU A 569 -19.38 -12.92 -4.40
C LEU A 569 -20.75 -12.22 -4.49
N ASN A 570 -20.77 -10.90 -4.74
CA ASN A 570 -21.99 -10.12 -4.91
C ASN A 570 -22.79 -10.60 -6.15
N GLN A 571 -22.11 -10.96 -7.25
CA GLN A 571 -22.77 -11.55 -8.41
C GLN A 571 -23.46 -12.87 -8.05
N ARG A 572 -22.79 -13.77 -7.33
CA ARG A 572 -23.39 -15.03 -6.86
C ARG A 572 -24.60 -14.81 -5.96
N LEU A 573 -24.54 -13.79 -5.10
CA LEU A 573 -25.66 -13.39 -4.24
C LEU A 573 -26.89 -12.98 -5.08
N ARG A 574 -26.68 -12.20 -6.15
CA ARG A 574 -27.73 -11.74 -7.07
C ARG A 574 -28.32 -12.87 -7.94
N GLU A 575 -27.51 -13.84 -8.36
CA GLU A 575 -27.96 -15.01 -9.14
C GLU A 575 -28.88 -15.93 -8.32
N GLY A 576 -28.85 -15.85 -6.99
CA GLY A 576 -29.88 -16.38 -6.10
C GLY A 576 -29.86 -17.90 -5.85
N GLN A 577 -28.85 -18.62 -6.34
CA GLN A 577 -28.68 -20.07 -6.18
C GLN A 577 -27.80 -20.43 -4.97
N LEU A 578 -28.10 -19.85 -3.81
CA LEU A 578 -27.32 -20.03 -2.58
C LEU A 578 -28.20 -20.58 -1.45
N THR A 579 -27.61 -21.39 -0.57
CA THR A 579 -28.21 -21.74 0.71
C THR A 579 -28.41 -20.47 1.56
N GLU A 580 -29.37 -20.48 2.48
CA GLU A 580 -29.64 -19.35 3.37
C GLU A 580 -28.39 -18.97 4.19
N GLU A 581 -27.65 -19.95 4.70
CA GLU A 581 -26.42 -19.70 5.45
C GLU A 581 -25.34 -18.99 4.63
N VAL A 582 -25.11 -19.41 3.38
CA VAL A 582 -24.10 -18.79 2.51
C VAL A 582 -24.53 -17.39 2.10
N ARG A 583 -25.82 -17.21 1.81
CA ARG A 583 -26.42 -15.91 1.50
C ARG A 583 -26.19 -14.93 2.66
N ASP A 584 -26.50 -15.33 3.88
CA ASP A 584 -26.37 -14.49 5.07
C ASP A 584 -24.90 -14.12 5.35
N LYS A 585 -23.96 -15.04 5.12
CA LYS A 585 -22.52 -14.77 5.25
C LYS A 585 -22.03 -13.72 4.25
N ILE A 586 -22.38 -13.88 2.98
CA ILE A 586 -21.99 -12.91 1.93
C ILE A 586 -22.67 -11.56 2.18
N ASP A 587 -23.95 -11.56 2.56
CA ASP A 587 -24.67 -10.33 2.88
C ASP A 587 -24.03 -9.60 4.08
N HIS A 588 -23.68 -10.32 5.15
CA HIS A 588 -22.96 -9.76 6.29
C HIS A 588 -21.60 -9.17 5.88
N LEU A 589 -20.82 -9.90 5.08
CA LEU A 589 -19.52 -9.43 4.60
C LEU A 589 -19.64 -8.08 3.87
N LEU A 590 -20.60 -7.97 2.95
CA LEU A 590 -20.80 -6.79 2.10
C LEU A 590 -21.47 -5.63 2.84
N ASN A 591 -22.49 -5.90 3.67
CA ASN A 591 -23.34 -4.87 4.26
C ASN A 591 -22.98 -4.52 5.71
N VAL A 592 -22.12 -5.32 6.36
CA VAL A 592 -21.70 -5.09 7.75
C VAL A 592 -20.18 -4.97 7.86
N SER A 593 -19.43 -5.97 7.41
CA SER A 593 -17.98 -6.02 7.63
C SER A 593 -17.21 -5.03 6.76
N LEU A 594 -17.54 -4.93 5.47
CA LEU A 594 -16.95 -3.95 4.56
C LEU A 594 -17.15 -2.49 5.06
N PRO A 595 -18.37 -2.02 5.38
CA PRO A 595 -18.58 -0.72 6.04
C PRO A 595 -17.69 -0.51 7.27
N LYS A 596 -17.65 -1.48 8.19
CA LYS A 596 -16.87 -1.40 9.43
C LYS A 596 -15.37 -1.32 9.19
N LEU A 597 -14.90 -1.84 8.05
CA LEU A 597 -13.50 -1.77 7.66
C LEU A 597 -13.14 -0.37 7.15
N VAL A 598 -13.87 0.15 6.16
CA VAL A 598 -13.42 1.30 5.36
C VAL A 598 -13.95 2.65 5.84
N ASP A 599 -15.13 2.71 6.46
CA ASP A 599 -15.73 3.99 6.89
C ASP A 599 -14.95 4.70 8.02
N PRO A 600 -14.46 4.01 9.07
CA PRO A 600 -13.88 4.70 10.22
C PRO A 600 -12.63 5.53 9.90
N ALA A 601 -11.80 5.06 8.96
CA ALA A 601 -10.63 5.82 8.53
C ALA A 601 -11.06 7.06 7.75
N SER A 602 -12.08 6.94 6.89
CA SER A 602 -12.64 8.07 6.15
C SER A 602 -13.24 9.12 7.09
N ASP A 603 -14.01 8.70 8.10
CA ASP A 603 -14.56 9.58 9.14
C ASP A 603 -13.46 10.36 9.88
N ALA A 604 -12.36 9.68 10.21
CA ALA A 604 -11.20 10.29 10.86
C ALA A 604 -10.58 11.40 9.99
N THR A 605 -10.46 11.16 8.68
CA THR A 605 -9.95 12.12 7.71
C THR A 605 -10.86 13.36 7.59
N VAL A 606 -12.17 13.15 7.60
CA VAL A 606 -13.19 14.22 7.54
C VAL A 606 -13.15 15.12 8.77
N LEU A 607 -12.93 14.53 9.94
CA LEU A 607 -12.71 15.26 11.18
C LEU A 607 -11.36 16.00 11.22
N GLY A 608 -10.52 15.85 10.19
CA GLY A 608 -9.20 16.46 10.11
C GLY A 608 -8.20 15.86 11.10
N LEU A 609 -8.41 14.60 11.51
CA LEU A 609 -7.48 13.92 12.41
C LEU A 609 -6.15 13.69 11.70
N GLY A 610 -5.04 13.87 12.42
CA GLY A 610 -3.72 13.63 11.88
C GLY A 610 -3.46 12.13 11.69
N ARG A 611 -2.51 11.80 10.80
CA ARG A 611 -2.05 10.44 10.48
C ARG A 611 -2.00 9.47 11.68
N PHE A 612 -1.40 9.85 12.80
CA PHE A 612 -1.25 8.95 13.97
C PHE A 612 -2.59 8.49 14.57
N ALA A 613 -3.65 9.28 14.42
CA ALA A 613 -4.99 8.89 14.83
C ALA A 613 -5.63 7.98 13.79
N ILE A 614 -5.45 8.28 12.50
CA ILE A 614 -5.94 7.46 11.36
C ILE A 614 -5.40 6.03 11.45
N ASP A 615 -4.11 5.86 11.77
CA ASP A 615 -3.46 4.56 11.98
C ASP A 615 -4.17 3.68 13.03
N GLN A 616 -4.92 4.27 13.97
CA GLN A 616 -5.65 3.53 15.00
C GLN A 616 -7.04 3.06 14.53
N TYR A 617 -7.60 3.70 13.50
CA TYR A 617 -8.92 3.36 12.98
C TYR A 617 -8.88 2.15 12.06
N LEU A 618 -7.82 2.00 11.24
CA LEU A 618 -7.69 0.90 10.30
C LEU A 618 -6.25 0.35 10.31
N GLY A 619 -6.07 -0.77 11.01
CA GLY A 619 -4.80 -1.48 11.13
C GLY A 619 -4.83 -2.88 10.52
N ALA A 620 -3.66 -3.51 10.43
CA ALA A 620 -3.46 -4.81 9.80
C ALA A 620 -4.39 -5.90 10.34
N GLU A 621 -4.65 -5.94 11.66
CA GLU A 621 -5.54 -6.94 12.26
C GLU A 621 -7.00 -6.85 11.80
N LYS A 622 -7.51 -5.62 11.56
CA LYS A 622 -8.86 -5.43 11.04
C LYS A 622 -8.96 -5.89 9.59
N LEU A 623 -7.99 -5.53 8.76
CA LEU A 623 -7.90 -5.99 7.38
C LEU A 623 -7.78 -7.50 7.30
N LYS A 624 -6.91 -8.10 8.11
CA LYS A 624 -6.74 -9.56 8.21
C LYS A 624 -8.04 -10.26 8.60
N SER A 625 -8.74 -9.74 9.61
CA SER A 625 -10.04 -10.29 10.04
C SER A 625 -11.08 -10.23 8.91
N PHE A 626 -11.14 -9.12 8.17
CA PHE A 626 -12.00 -8.98 7.00
C PHE A 626 -11.65 -9.97 5.88
N ARG A 627 -10.36 -10.10 5.53
CA ARG A 627 -9.92 -11.03 4.47
C ARG A 627 -10.17 -12.49 4.86
N ILE A 628 -10.04 -12.86 6.14
CA ILE A 628 -10.44 -14.19 6.64
C ILE A 628 -11.94 -14.42 6.41
N GLU A 629 -12.80 -13.48 6.81
CA GLU A 629 -14.25 -13.58 6.60
C GLU A 629 -14.62 -13.68 5.12
N MET A 630 -13.95 -12.91 4.26
CA MET A 630 -14.12 -12.95 2.81
C MET A 630 -13.80 -14.34 2.25
N LEU A 631 -12.65 -14.91 2.63
CA LEU A 631 -12.25 -16.23 2.17
C LEU A 631 -13.07 -17.37 2.80
N ASP A 632 -13.65 -17.16 3.98
CA ASP A 632 -14.65 -18.07 4.55
C ASP A 632 -15.93 -18.10 3.72
N CYS A 633 -16.36 -16.95 3.18
CA CYS A 633 -17.48 -16.89 2.22
C CYS A 633 -17.16 -17.65 0.93
N VAL A 634 -15.95 -17.48 0.39
CA VAL A 634 -15.47 -18.22 -0.78
C VAL A 634 -15.45 -19.74 -0.53
N ASN A 635 -14.94 -20.15 0.62
CA ASN A 635 -14.89 -21.56 1.00
C ASN A 635 -16.30 -22.16 1.19
N ALA A 636 -17.24 -21.40 1.76
CA ALA A 636 -18.63 -21.82 1.94
C ALA A 636 -19.35 -22.05 0.60
N LEU A 637 -19.05 -21.25 -0.44
CA LEU A 637 -19.53 -21.49 -1.80
C LEU A 637 -18.98 -22.78 -2.39
N SER A 638 -17.69 -23.04 -2.19
CA SER A 638 -16.99 -24.20 -2.73
C SER A 638 -17.48 -25.52 -2.14
N THR A 639 -17.89 -25.50 -0.87
CA THR A 639 -18.38 -26.68 -0.14
C THR A 639 -19.88 -26.95 -0.35
N SER A 640 -20.67 -25.95 -0.71
CA SER A 640 -22.12 -26.08 -0.95
C SER A 640 -22.47 -26.59 -2.36
N GLY A 641 -21.49 -26.66 -3.27
CA GLY A 641 -21.63 -27.15 -4.65
C GLY A 641 -21.31 -28.64 -4.85
N ASN A 642 -20.93 -29.35 -3.77
CA ASN A 642 -20.81 -30.81 -3.69
C ASN A 642 -21.96 -31.36 -2.85
#